data_AF-A0AAN8FQ21-F1
#
_entry.id   AF-A0AAN8FQ21-F1
#
_cell.length_a   1.000
_cell.length_b   1.000
_cell.length_c   1.000
_cell.angle_alpha   90.00
_cell.angle_beta   90.00
_cell.angle_gamma   90.00
#
_symmetry.space_group_name_H-M   'P 1'
#
loop_
_entity.id
_entity.type
_entity.pdbx_description
1 polymer ?
#
loop_
_entity_poly.entity_id
_entity_poly.type
_entity_poly.pdbx_seq_one_letter_code
_entity_poly.pdbx_strand_id
1 'polypeptide(L)'
;MRYRANDDLKKKFGLYRSRRDSSNLKLRLRQLRIDGKGLTDRQVGMLVEIAWLTYYRDEHRPHADFIRCGLCNKDTEKYNPAIDHAKCEADHEGDEGGKRMNLLGMNRVMCIKRFNAGRADKVGIDRMIHRLRTHASSLAHKRNFDEFKSELIELKTPNRDIEATVSTTLAAYTIAKEGISFHKQLPLLLMSLRAGATPPTAHYSPDSVRDMVKTFAVHMKYDMMKYLIDFDHPFSLLVDGTSYKGVKWIVFLLRTVSPLNRPITFHLTLAQIKTERASDIVEAFTKFLQGLASWAEAPGLKETPYAFTMRNMVALSSDGASVMEGYQSGVHRRLKDLIRQETEESVNAREDFLLSVCFAHKLNLAVKSQEGHAFTLALAAIAEMHSLLGSTMGTRGRIIYSETARDLGFPDLQMDAIHQIRWAASLQSSLSKLLRVYPVLIAALHRLHVDSSTSALTKLRAEAAAWVLEDARTFIVLHHVNATLTRLARLSEQLQDDEALLVDYLSYWRHFDRLFQLTMKDEVYDYLARSGILILWDRKNRKMNVDPEFLRRYYTPSEEAASSKALLSYDLSSFPDHRKPSLGEMNEDLQSETPRTRAKMKHFRTLGDLSPMSTEDFTQRQGDTSELLTASDLGRAYTPLTQTLQAESLIDDLYNDVRTSFRHHMAPGRRATEAPVYFPYALDKHIILDITECNGDYEYFNNYCVLSDTDPANRGYPEYIDEAGNVDKTKRHDFIMKSIAAIEKYCALPGVQAHIMKFYNTVAGAVRKLDTWPTNFRDQKISVGFYQTLLNEGDSLEIPDLVLQAIKCILVIPASNADPERSFSLISRLIKGERGNLGTEALDIVMMIHRNGPSVLTIQPRHLARQWMKPIAGLQLRDHLPSTLERKDSFMKEVKDSIMKGVNMLLVSLHLFFFTSLFNGF
;
A
#
# COMPACT_ATOMS: atom_id res chain seq x y z
N MET A 1 45.20 -14.46 6.55
CA MET A 1 43.83 -13.97 6.24
C MET A 1 43.55 -13.83 4.74
N ARG A 2 44.36 -13.14 3.93
CA ARG A 2 44.08 -12.90 2.48
C ARG A 2 43.88 -14.16 1.62
N TYR A 3 44.66 -15.22 1.85
CA TYR A 3 44.47 -16.50 1.15
C TYR A 3 43.12 -17.14 1.49
N ARG A 4 42.74 -17.15 2.77
CA ARG A 4 41.41 -17.64 3.20
C ARG A 4 40.29 -16.82 2.59
N ALA A 5 40.40 -15.49 2.56
CA ALA A 5 39.35 -14.65 2.00
C ALA A 5 39.20 -14.78 0.47
N ASN A 6 40.28 -15.04 -0.27
CA ASN A 6 40.19 -15.39 -1.70
C ASN A 6 39.53 -16.76 -1.90
N ASP A 7 39.85 -17.73 -1.06
CA ASP A 7 39.22 -19.06 -1.10
C ASP A 7 37.74 -18.99 -0.72
N ASP A 8 37.37 -18.19 0.28
CA ASP A 8 35.98 -17.94 0.68
C ASP A 8 35.21 -17.23 -0.43
N LEU A 9 35.84 -16.27 -1.12
CA LEU A 9 35.25 -15.62 -2.29
C LEU A 9 35.02 -16.61 -3.43
N LYS A 10 36.03 -17.44 -3.73
CA LYS A 10 35.88 -18.49 -4.74
C LYS A 10 34.79 -19.49 -4.33
N LYS A 11 34.63 -19.81 -3.04
CA LYS A 11 33.54 -20.67 -2.54
C LYS A 11 32.18 -20.01 -2.74
N LYS A 12 32.05 -18.72 -2.42
CA LYS A 12 30.82 -17.92 -2.64
C LYS A 12 30.35 -17.96 -4.09
N PHE A 13 31.29 -17.96 -5.05
CA PHE A 13 31.00 -17.97 -6.48
C PHE A 13 31.08 -19.37 -7.13
N GLY A 14 31.21 -20.46 -6.36
CA GLY A 14 31.32 -21.81 -6.92
C GLY A 14 32.54 -22.03 -7.84
N LEU A 15 33.62 -21.26 -7.63
CA LEU A 15 34.89 -21.31 -8.35
C LEU A 15 36.01 -21.99 -7.53
N TYR A 16 35.74 -22.32 -6.27
CA TYR A 16 36.70 -22.98 -5.40
C TYR A 16 36.74 -24.48 -5.69
N ARG A 17 37.94 -25.01 -5.89
CA ARG A 17 38.17 -26.45 -6.04
C ARG A 17 39.42 -26.84 -5.25
N SER A 18 39.28 -27.77 -4.30
CA SER A 18 40.45 -28.26 -3.56
C SER A 18 41.32 -29.17 -4.44
N ARG A 19 42.58 -29.42 -4.03
CA ARG A 19 43.45 -30.40 -4.73
C ARG A 19 42.81 -31.79 -4.79
N ARG A 20 42.07 -32.17 -3.75
CA ARG A 20 41.34 -33.44 -3.68
C ARG A 20 40.20 -33.46 -4.71
N ASP A 21 39.44 -32.37 -4.80
CA ASP A 21 38.33 -32.26 -5.76
C ASP A 21 38.82 -32.25 -7.20
N SER A 22 39.93 -31.57 -7.50
CA SER A 22 40.56 -31.62 -8.82
C SER A 22 41.03 -33.03 -9.20
N SER A 23 41.58 -33.77 -8.23
CA SER A 23 42.00 -35.16 -8.44
C SER A 23 40.81 -36.10 -8.67
N ASN A 24 39.75 -35.92 -7.89
CA ASN A 24 38.49 -36.66 -8.04
C ASN A 24 37.80 -36.34 -9.37
N LEU A 25 37.75 -35.08 -9.76
CA LEU A 25 37.21 -34.66 -11.06
C LEU A 25 38.00 -35.28 -12.20
N LYS A 26 39.33 -35.26 -12.14
CA LYS A 26 40.21 -35.90 -13.12
C LYS A 26 39.93 -37.41 -13.23
N LEU A 27 39.77 -38.10 -12.10
CA LEU A 27 39.44 -39.52 -12.06
C LEU A 27 38.07 -39.80 -12.70
N ARG A 28 37.04 -39.03 -12.33
CA ARG A 28 35.68 -39.17 -12.88
C ARG A 28 35.63 -38.88 -14.38
N LEU A 29 36.29 -37.82 -14.84
CA LEU A 29 36.36 -37.48 -16.27
C LEU A 29 37.08 -38.56 -17.10
N ARG A 30 38.06 -39.28 -16.53
CA ARG A 30 38.68 -40.43 -17.20
C ARG A 30 37.73 -41.61 -17.36
N GLN A 31 36.70 -41.69 -16.54
CA GLN A 31 35.67 -42.73 -16.60
C GLN A 31 34.50 -42.33 -17.50
N LEU A 32 34.35 -41.04 -17.83
CA LEU A 32 33.33 -40.56 -18.75
C LEU A 32 33.49 -41.23 -20.13
N ARG A 33 32.39 -41.77 -20.65
CA ARG A 33 32.30 -42.35 -21.99
C ARG A 33 31.15 -41.68 -22.71
N ILE A 34 31.43 -41.17 -23.92
CA ILE A 34 30.42 -40.63 -24.83
C ILE A 34 30.56 -41.37 -26.14
N ASP A 35 29.48 -41.98 -26.63
CA ASP A 35 29.50 -42.86 -27.82
C ASP A 35 30.56 -43.98 -27.70
N GLY A 36 30.74 -44.54 -26.50
CA GLY A 36 31.76 -45.56 -26.22
C GLY A 36 33.21 -45.05 -26.22
N LYS A 37 33.47 -43.78 -26.54
CA LYS A 37 34.80 -43.18 -26.54
C LYS A 37 35.07 -42.45 -25.22
N GLY A 38 36.27 -42.65 -24.67
CA GLY A 38 36.76 -41.89 -23.53
C GLY A 38 37.37 -40.55 -23.93
N LEU A 39 37.48 -39.63 -22.97
CA LEU A 39 38.26 -38.41 -23.13
C LEU A 39 39.76 -38.74 -23.23
N THR A 40 40.46 -38.09 -24.15
CA THR A 40 41.93 -38.12 -24.19
C THR A 40 42.52 -37.43 -22.97
N ASP A 41 43.75 -37.77 -22.55
CA ASP A 41 44.40 -37.09 -21.42
C ASP A 41 44.51 -35.57 -21.62
N ARG A 42 44.68 -35.12 -22.88
CA ARG A 42 44.66 -33.69 -23.24
C ARG A 42 43.30 -33.04 -22.95
N GLN A 43 42.20 -33.71 -23.30
CA GLN A 43 40.85 -33.21 -23.04
C GLN A 43 40.53 -33.22 -21.54
N VAL A 44 40.93 -34.27 -20.81
CA VAL A 44 40.78 -34.34 -19.35
C VAL A 44 41.54 -33.19 -18.69
N GLY A 45 42.80 -32.95 -19.09
CA GLY A 45 43.61 -31.83 -18.59
C GLY A 45 42.91 -30.49 -18.79
N MET A 46 42.46 -30.22 -20.02
CA MET A 46 41.72 -28.99 -20.36
C MET A 46 40.46 -28.81 -19.50
N LEU A 47 39.64 -29.85 -19.30
CA LEU A 47 38.40 -29.75 -18.53
C LEU A 47 38.64 -29.57 -17.03
N VAL A 48 39.71 -30.15 -16.49
CA VAL A 48 40.11 -29.97 -15.08
C VAL A 48 40.58 -28.53 -14.80
N GLU A 49 41.10 -27.81 -15.80
CA GLU A 49 41.49 -26.40 -15.66
C GLU A 49 40.31 -25.42 -15.62
N ILE A 50 39.12 -25.85 -16.06
CA ILE A 50 37.92 -25.01 -16.04
C ILE A 50 37.39 -24.92 -14.60
N ALA A 51 37.64 -23.80 -13.92
CA ALA A 51 37.35 -23.63 -12.49
C ALA A 51 35.87 -23.77 -12.10
N TRP A 52 34.95 -23.36 -12.98
CA TRP A 52 33.50 -23.43 -12.74
C TRP A 52 32.86 -24.78 -13.10
N LEU A 53 33.60 -25.71 -13.71
CA LEU A 53 33.05 -26.97 -14.21
C LEU A 53 32.95 -28.01 -13.11
N THR A 54 31.76 -28.56 -12.87
CA THR A 54 31.59 -29.69 -11.96
C THR A 54 30.93 -30.84 -12.71
N TYR A 55 31.46 -32.05 -12.53
CA TYR A 55 30.94 -33.27 -13.14
C TYR A 55 30.49 -34.24 -12.06
N TYR A 56 29.22 -34.64 -12.14
CA TYR A 56 28.57 -35.55 -11.21
C TYR A 56 28.34 -36.87 -11.92
N ARG A 57 28.84 -37.94 -11.30
CA ARG A 57 28.75 -39.31 -11.79
C ARG A 57 28.03 -40.15 -10.75
N ASP A 58 27.07 -40.94 -11.21
CA ASP A 58 26.37 -41.94 -10.41
C ASP A 58 26.82 -43.33 -10.88
N GLU A 59 27.45 -44.11 -9.98
CA GLU A 59 27.97 -45.44 -10.32
C GLU A 59 26.85 -46.46 -10.59
N HIS A 60 25.68 -46.25 -9.97
CA HIS A 60 24.51 -47.11 -10.19
C HIS A 60 23.71 -46.68 -11.42
N ARG A 61 23.88 -45.44 -11.86
CA ARG A 61 23.14 -44.85 -12.99
C ARG A 61 24.07 -44.13 -13.96
N PRO A 62 24.92 -44.86 -14.71
CA PRO A 62 25.92 -44.25 -15.60
C PRO A 62 25.31 -43.41 -16.75
N HIS A 63 24.02 -43.56 -17.05
CA HIS A 63 23.30 -42.72 -18.01
C HIS A 63 22.76 -41.42 -17.41
N ALA A 64 22.76 -41.27 -16.09
CA ALA A 64 22.29 -40.09 -15.38
C ALA A 64 23.37 -39.03 -15.16
N ASP A 65 24.58 -39.25 -15.68
CA ASP A 65 25.72 -38.36 -15.54
C ASP A 65 25.44 -36.95 -16.11
N PHE A 66 25.95 -35.91 -15.45
CA PHE A 66 25.78 -34.53 -15.92
C PHE A 66 26.91 -33.58 -15.53
N ILE A 67 27.01 -32.47 -16.28
CA ILE A 67 27.91 -31.35 -16.00
C ILE A 67 27.08 -30.15 -15.50
N ARG A 68 27.60 -29.43 -14.51
CA ARG A 68 26.99 -28.23 -13.94
C ARG A 68 28.03 -27.10 -13.87
N CYS A 69 27.55 -25.86 -13.99
CA CYS A 69 28.39 -24.67 -13.86
C CYS A 69 28.25 -24.10 -12.44
N GLY A 70 29.29 -24.26 -11.63
CA GLY A 70 29.32 -23.74 -10.26
C GLY A 70 29.16 -22.22 -10.18
N LEU A 71 29.66 -21.49 -11.19
CA LEU A 71 29.55 -20.03 -11.26
C LEU A 71 28.11 -19.55 -11.50
N CYS A 72 27.38 -20.16 -12.43
CA CYS A 72 26.01 -19.78 -12.73
C CYS A 72 25.01 -20.20 -11.65
N ASN A 73 25.35 -21.24 -10.90
CA ASN A 73 24.49 -21.79 -9.87
C ASN A 73 24.87 -21.36 -8.45
N LYS A 74 25.97 -20.60 -8.30
CA LYS A 74 26.58 -20.22 -7.01
C LYS A 74 26.67 -21.43 -6.07
N ASP A 75 27.14 -22.56 -6.62
CA ASP A 75 27.12 -23.84 -5.92
C ASP A 75 27.93 -23.73 -4.62
N THR A 76 27.25 -23.92 -3.49
CA THR A 76 27.88 -24.05 -2.16
C THR A 76 28.06 -25.53 -1.83
N GLU A 77 28.77 -25.84 -0.73
CA GLU A 77 29.03 -27.23 -0.30
C GLU A 77 27.75 -28.08 -0.05
N LYS A 78 26.54 -27.49 -0.10
CA LYS A 78 25.26 -28.15 0.18
C LYS A 78 24.49 -28.68 -1.05
N TYR A 79 25.06 -28.64 -2.25
CA TYR A 79 24.34 -29.10 -3.44
C TYR A 79 24.12 -30.64 -3.42
N ASN A 80 22.86 -31.06 -3.62
CA ASN A 80 22.47 -32.47 -3.69
C ASN A 80 22.30 -32.92 -5.16
N PRO A 81 23.22 -33.72 -5.74
CA PRO A 81 23.15 -34.16 -7.12
C PRO A 81 22.06 -35.21 -7.39
N ALA A 82 21.46 -35.84 -6.36
CA ALA A 82 20.50 -36.92 -6.54
C ALA A 82 19.26 -36.50 -7.36
N ILE A 83 18.79 -35.26 -7.17
CA ILE A 83 17.66 -34.68 -7.88
C ILE A 83 17.95 -34.56 -9.38
N ASP A 84 19.14 -34.06 -9.73
CA ASP A 84 19.50 -33.83 -11.13
C ASP A 84 19.91 -35.14 -11.83
N HIS A 85 20.43 -36.13 -11.09
CA HIS A 85 20.58 -37.50 -11.61
C HIS A 85 19.22 -38.10 -12.00
N ALA A 86 18.21 -38.01 -11.13
CA ALA A 86 16.87 -38.50 -11.44
C ALA A 86 16.28 -37.81 -12.68
N LYS A 87 16.50 -36.49 -12.85
CA LYS A 87 16.08 -35.74 -14.05
C LYS A 87 16.81 -36.20 -15.32
N CYS A 88 18.12 -36.38 -15.27
CA CYS A 88 18.88 -36.84 -16.43
C CYS A 88 18.59 -38.31 -16.82
N GLU A 89 18.13 -39.12 -15.86
CA GLU A 89 17.66 -40.48 -16.08
C GLU A 89 16.27 -40.51 -16.73
N ALA A 90 15.34 -39.69 -16.22
CA ALA A 90 13.94 -39.63 -16.62
C ALA A 90 13.67 -38.96 -17.98
N ASP A 91 14.68 -38.44 -18.68
CA ASP A 91 14.56 -37.96 -20.06
C ASP A 91 14.04 -39.10 -20.97
N HIS A 92 12.71 -39.18 -21.10
CA HIS A 92 11.96 -40.04 -22.00
C HIS A 92 12.13 -39.52 -23.44
N GLU A 93 12.46 -40.42 -24.37
CA GLU A 93 12.71 -40.13 -25.79
C GLU A 93 11.45 -39.75 -26.59
N GLY A 94 10.36 -39.32 -25.94
CA GLY A 94 9.03 -39.21 -26.55
C GLY A 94 8.43 -37.80 -26.68
N ASP A 95 9.11 -36.72 -26.31
CA ASP A 95 8.49 -35.38 -26.31
C ASP A 95 8.97 -34.51 -27.49
N GLU A 96 8.19 -34.52 -28.58
CA GLU A 96 8.48 -33.84 -29.86
C GLU A 96 8.44 -32.30 -29.82
N GLY A 97 8.28 -31.66 -28.65
CA GLY A 97 8.24 -30.19 -28.51
C GLY A 97 9.46 -29.52 -27.86
N GLY A 98 10.38 -30.29 -27.27
CA GLY A 98 11.33 -29.76 -26.29
C GLY A 98 12.51 -28.94 -26.85
N LYS A 99 12.32 -27.63 -27.07
CA LYS A 99 13.44 -26.67 -27.17
C LYS A 99 14.22 -26.56 -25.84
N ARG A 100 15.12 -27.54 -25.64
CA ARG A 100 16.45 -27.47 -25.01
C ARG A 100 16.53 -27.11 -23.50
N MET A 101 16.36 -28.11 -22.64
CA MET A 101 16.98 -28.17 -21.27
C MET A 101 18.54 -28.27 -21.29
N ASN A 102 19.21 -27.82 -22.34
CA ASN A 102 20.67 -27.91 -22.48
C ASN A 102 21.33 -26.53 -22.31
N LEU A 103 21.20 -25.94 -21.13
CA LEU A 103 21.89 -24.69 -20.80
C LEU A 103 22.56 -24.85 -19.44
N LEU A 104 23.86 -24.58 -19.34
CA LEU A 104 24.61 -24.49 -18.07
C LEU A 104 24.27 -23.21 -17.28
N GLY A 105 23.03 -22.74 -17.40
CA GLY A 105 22.51 -21.55 -16.74
C GLY A 105 22.15 -21.79 -15.27
N MET A 106 21.50 -20.81 -14.67
CA MET A 106 21.00 -20.90 -13.30
C MET A 106 19.96 -22.03 -13.18
N ASN A 107 20.11 -22.88 -12.16
CA ASN A 107 19.32 -24.07 -11.86
C ASN A 107 19.23 -25.10 -13.00
N ARG A 108 20.25 -25.18 -13.85
CA ARG A 108 20.26 -26.10 -15.00
C ARG A 108 21.56 -26.92 -15.07
N VAL A 109 21.44 -28.12 -15.63
CA VAL A 109 22.53 -29.08 -15.82
C VAL A 109 22.63 -29.52 -17.29
N MET A 110 23.77 -30.07 -17.69
CA MET A 110 24.02 -30.64 -19.01
C MET A 110 24.13 -32.16 -18.89
N CYS A 111 23.05 -32.88 -19.18
CA CYS A 111 23.02 -34.34 -19.12
C CYS A 111 23.89 -34.98 -20.22
N ILE A 112 24.75 -35.93 -19.84
CA ILE A 112 25.72 -36.58 -20.73
C ILE A 112 25.04 -37.53 -21.72
N LYS A 113 23.96 -38.23 -21.32
CA LYS A 113 23.20 -39.17 -22.17
C LYS A 113 22.82 -38.59 -23.53
N ARG A 114 22.52 -37.29 -23.59
CA ARG A 114 22.13 -36.58 -24.82
C ARG A 114 23.24 -36.48 -25.86
N PHE A 115 24.49 -36.72 -25.48
CA PHE A 115 25.61 -36.76 -26.40
C PHE A 115 25.86 -38.15 -26.99
N ASN A 116 25.17 -39.20 -26.48
CA ASN A 116 25.31 -40.60 -26.90
C ASN A 116 24.46 -40.99 -28.15
N ALA A 117 23.78 -40.04 -28.80
CA ALA A 117 22.89 -40.30 -29.93
C ALA A 117 23.47 -39.79 -31.28
N GLY A 118 23.91 -40.74 -32.12
CA GLY A 118 23.16 -41.14 -33.32
C GLY A 118 23.12 -40.26 -34.57
N ARG A 119 24.07 -39.35 -34.85
CA ARG A 119 24.23 -38.79 -36.23
C ARG A 119 25.70 -38.77 -36.65
N ALA A 120 25.95 -39.35 -37.82
CA ALA A 120 27.21 -39.97 -38.25
C ALA A 120 28.44 -39.07 -38.40
N ASP A 121 28.35 -37.74 -38.31
CA ASP A 121 29.46 -36.88 -38.75
C ASP A 121 30.14 -36.01 -37.68
N LYS A 122 29.73 -36.05 -36.39
CA LYS A 122 30.44 -35.35 -35.30
C LYS A 122 30.49 -36.14 -34.00
N VAL A 123 31.71 -36.49 -33.56
CA VAL A 123 32.03 -37.18 -32.31
C VAL A 123 31.37 -36.46 -31.12
N GLY A 124 30.56 -37.16 -30.29
CA GLY A 124 29.79 -36.55 -29.20
C GLY A 124 30.60 -35.72 -28.21
N ILE A 125 31.86 -36.09 -27.98
CA ILE A 125 32.82 -35.36 -27.13
C ILE A 125 33.07 -33.93 -27.66
N ASP A 126 33.23 -33.74 -28.97
CA ASP A 126 33.50 -32.41 -29.54
C ASP A 126 32.29 -31.49 -29.40
N ARG A 127 31.08 -32.06 -29.51
CA ARG A 127 29.83 -31.32 -29.26
C ARG A 127 29.74 -30.84 -27.81
N MET A 128 30.09 -31.71 -26.85
CA MET A 128 30.14 -31.35 -25.43
C MET A 128 31.14 -30.21 -25.19
N ILE A 129 32.36 -30.33 -25.71
CA ILE A 129 33.40 -29.29 -25.57
C ILE A 129 32.96 -27.97 -26.23
N HIS A 130 32.36 -28.02 -27.41
CA HIS A 130 31.84 -26.84 -28.08
C HIS A 130 30.76 -26.14 -27.23
N ARG A 131 29.82 -26.90 -26.65
CA ARG A 131 28.78 -26.36 -25.76
C ARG A 131 29.36 -25.69 -24.52
N LEU A 132 30.40 -26.25 -23.91
CA LEU A 132 31.10 -25.64 -22.79
C LEU A 132 31.73 -24.30 -23.17
N ARG A 133 32.33 -24.21 -24.36
CA ARG A 133 32.89 -22.95 -24.89
C ARG A 133 31.81 -21.91 -25.16
N THR A 134 30.69 -22.29 -25.77
CA THR A 134 29.55 -21.40 -26.00
C THR A 134 28.92 -20.92 -24.69
N HIS A 135 28.90 -21.76 -23.66
CA HIS A 135 28.42 -21.35 -22.34
C HIS A 135 29.34 -20.31 -21.69
N ALA A 136 30.65 -20.53 -21.74
CA ALA A 136 31.64 -19.59 -21.18
C ALA A 136 31.52 -18.18 -21.80
N SER A 137 31.08 -18.09 -23.05
CA SER A 137 30.83 -16.81 -23.73
C SER A 137 29.42 -16.24 -23.54
N SER A 138 28.51 -16.94 -22.84
CA SER A 138 27.14 -16.49 -22.60
C SER A 138 27.07 -15.26 -21.68
N LEU A 139 26.05 -14.42 -21.90
CA LEU A 139 25.87 -13.17 -21.16
C LEU A 139 25.75 -13.39 -19.64
N ALA A 140 24.97 -14.39 -19.23
CA ALA A 140 24.79 -14.75 -17.82
C ALA A 140 26.10 -15.19 -17.17
N HIS A 141 26.90 -16.02 -17.87
CA HIS A 141 28.20 -16.46 -17.38
C HIS A 141 29.18 -15.28 -17.24
N LYS A 142 29.26 -14.42 -18.26
CA LYS A 142 30.12 -13.22 -18.23
C LYS A 142 29.75 -12.29 -17.08
N ARG A 143 28.46 -12.00 -16.87
CA ARG A 143 28.00 -11.14 -15.76
C ARG A 143 28.46 -11.65 -14.39
N ASN A 144 28.27 -12.93 -14.11
CA ASN A 144 28.71 -13.53 -12.84
C ASN A 144 30.23 -13.56 -12.70
N PHE A 145 30.95 -13.75 -13.82
CA PHE A 145 32.41 -13.73 -13.82
C PHE A 145 32.98 -12.31 -13.59
N ASP A 146 32.33 -11.29 -14.15
CA ASP A 146 32.68 -9.89 -13.94
C ASP A 146 32.35 -9.43 -12.51
N GLU A 147 31.25 -9.91 -11.93
CA GLU A 147 30.92 -9.74 -10.50
C GLU A 147 32.03 -10.33 -9.61
N PHE A 148 32.46 -11.57 -9.87
CA PHE A 148 33.58 -12.20 -9.17
C PHE A 148 34.88 -11.40 -9.32
N LYS A 149 35.21 -10.94 -10.54
CA LYS A 149 36.40 -10.11 -10.77
C LYS A 149 36.36 -8.80 -10.00
N SER A 150 35.20 -8.13 -9.98
CA SER A 150 35.00 -6.91 -9.21
C SER A 150 35.26 -7.16 -7.73
N GLU A 151 34.61 -8.19 -7.14
CA GLU A 151 34.82 -8.53 -5.73
C GLU A 151 36.26 -8.98 -5.44
N LEU A 152 36.93 -9.67 -6.37
CA LEU A 152 38.32 -10.09 -6.22
C LEU A 152 39.30 -8.91 -6.26
N ILE A 153 39.03 -7.90 -7.11
CA ILE A 153 39.77 -6.64 -7.14
C ILE A 153 39.56 -5.90 -5.82
N GLU A 154 38.34 -5.88 -5.28
CA GLU A 154 38.04 -5.28 -3.98
C GLU A 154 38.76 -5.98 -2.82
N LEU A 155 38.84 -7.31 -2.83
CA LEU A 155 39.55 -8.10 -1.82
C LEU A 155 41.07 -7.90 -1.86
N LYS A 156 41.62 -7.58 -3.04
CA LYS A 156 43.04 -7.32 -3.25
C LYS A 156 43.45 -5.87 -2.95
N THR A 157 42.49 -4.95 -2.91
CA THR A 157 42.77 -3.51 -2.79
C THR A 157 42.04 -2.94 -1.57
N PRO A 158 42.64 -2.98 -0.36
CA PRO A 158 42.07 -2.27 0.79
C PRO A 158 42.22 -0.78 0.54
N ASN A 159 41.18 -0.15 -0.01
CA ASN A 159 41.16 1.29 -0.14
C ASN A 159 40.87 1.89 1.24
N ARG A 160 41.93 2.15 2.03
CA ARG A 160 41.86 2.71 3.39
C ARG A 160 40.95 3.93 3.48
N ASP A 161 40.86 4.69 2.39
CA ASP A 161 40.04 5.87 2.21
C ASP A 161 38.53 5.58 2.26
N ILE A 162 38.09 4.42 1.74
CA ILE A 162 36.69 3.99 1.82
C ILE A 162 36.33 3.70 3.28
N GLU A 163 37.17 2.94 3.99
CA GLU A 163 36.92 2.57 5.39
C GLU A 163 36.86 3.80 6.30
N ALA A 164 37.71 4.81 6.05
CA ALA A 164 37.67 6.07 6.79
C ALA A 164 36.40 6.90 6.52
N THR A 165 35.75 6.70 5.38
CA THR A 165 34.60 7.49 4.91
C THR A 165 33.25 6.87 5.29
N VAL A 166 33.22 5.56 5.57
CA VAL A 166 32.00 4.78 5.89
C VAL A 166 31.20 5.39 7.05
N SER A 167 31.85 5.75 8.17
CA SER A 167 31.15 6.28 9.35
C SER A 167 30.40 7.57 9.02
N THR A 168 31.03 8.44 8.23
CA THR A 168 30.46 9.72 7.82
C THR A 168 29.31 9.56 6.86
N THR A 169 29.45 8.72 5.83
CA THR A 169 28.37 8.52 4.85
C THR A 169 27.18 7.80 5.45
N LEU A 170 27.40 6.88 6.39
CA LEU A 170 26.32 6.23 7.14
C LEU A 170 25.59 7.22 8.05
N ALA A 171 26.31 8.11 8.75
CA ALA A 171 25.69 9.16 9.55
C ALA A 171 24.85 10.11 8.68
N ALA A 172 25.39 10.56 7.53
CA ALA A 172 24.66 11.42 6.59
C ALA A 172 23.41 10.74 6.04
N TYR A 173 23.51 9.45 5.69
CA TYR A 173 22.39 8.65 5.26
C TYR A 173 21.30 8.53 6.33
N THR A 174 21.71 8.24 7.58
CA THR A 174 20.80 8.13 8.73
C THR A 174 20.06 9.45 8.95
N ILE A 175 20.74 10.58 8.83
CA ILE A 175 20.13 11.91 8.96
C ILE A 175 19.01 12.11 7.94
N ALA A 176 19.25 11.76 6.67
CA ALA A 176 18.24 11.86 5.63
C ALA A 176 17.11 10.84 5.83
N LYS A 177 17.44 9.58 6.10
CA LYS A 177 16.50 8.47 6.21
C LYS A 177 15.55 8.63 7.40
N GLU A 178 16.03 9.13 8.52
CA GLU A 178 15.24 9.32 9.76
C GLU A 178 14.64 10.74 9.88
N GLY A 179 14.89 11.63 8.92
CA GLY A 179 14.36 12.99 8.97
C GLY A 179 14.98 13.88 10.05
N ILE A 180 16.23 13.63 10.45
CA ILE A 180 16.95 14.37 11.51
C ILE A 180 17.67 15.62 10.97
N SER A 181 17.86 16.70 11.72
CA SER A 181 18.57 17.90 11.22
C SER A 181 20.01 17.62 10.75
N PHE A 182 20.47 18.28 9.68
CA PHE A 182 21.85 18.15 9.16
C PHE A 182 22.92 18.53 10.19
N HIS A 183 22.58 19.36 11.16
CA HIS A 183 23.45 19.72 12.29
C HIS A 183 23.78 18.53 13.21
N LYS A 184 23.06 17.41 13.13
CA LYS A 184 23.30 16.22 13.96
C LYS A 184 24.42 15.31 13.43
N GLN A 185 25.07 15.65 12.32
CA GLN A 185 26.19 14.86 11.78
C GLN A 185 27.32 14.69 12.78
N LEU A 186 27.83 15.78 13.34
CA LEU A 186 28.91 15.68 14.32
C LEU A 186 28.47 14.89 15.57
N PRO A 187 27.31 15.18 16.20
CA PRO A 187 26.79 14.34 17.30
C PRO A 187 26.74 12.83 16.97
N LEU A 188 26.22 12.46 15.80
CA LEU A 188 26.15 11.05 15.39
C LEU A 188 27.54 10.45 15.17
N LEU A 189 28.47 11.20 14.60
CA LEU A 189 29.86 10.79 14.48
C LEU A 189 30.49 10.56 15.86
N LEU A 190 30.34 11.49 16.81
CA LEU A 190 30.86 11.33 18.18
C LEU A 190 30.28 10.08 18.87
N MET A 191 28.98 9.80 18.69
CA MET A 191 28.34 8.59 19.20
C MET A 191 28.96 7.33 18.58
N SER A 192 29.16 7.32 17.26
CA SER A 192 29.82 6.19 16.58
C SER A 192 31.25 5.97 17.07
N LEU A 193 32.02 7.03 17.34
CA LEU A 193 33.38 6.93 17.89
C LEU A 193 33.38 6.32 19.28
N ARG A 194 32.42 6.72 20.13
CA ARG A 194 32.25 6.13 21.46
C ARG A 194 31.88 4.65 21.39
N ALA A 195 31.17 4.24 20.35
CA ALA A 195 30.86 2.83 20.06
C ALA A 195 32.03 2.06 19.41
N GLY A 196 33.19 2.70 19.19
CA GLY A 196 34.39 2.06 18.64
C GLY A 196 34.58 2.22 17.14
N ALA A 197 33.81 3.08 16.47
CA ALA A 197 34.01 3.36 15.04
C ALA A 197 35.35 4.08 14.77
N THR A 198 35.82 3.94 13.53
CA THR A 198 37.04 4.61 13.07
C THR A 198 36.81 6.12 12.97
N PRO A 199 37.73 6.97 13.50
CA PRO A 199 37.63 8.42 13.40
C PRO A 199 37.71 8.90 11.96
N PRO A 200 36.66 9.54 11.42
CA PRO A 200 36.77 10.23 10.14
C PRO A 200 37.64 11.48 10.32
N THR A 201 38.44 11.85 9.32
CA THR A 201 39.23 13.11 9.37
C THR A 201 38.51 14.30 8.75
N ALA A 202 37.33 14.12 8.14
CA ALA A 202 36.62 15.15 7.39
C ALA A 202 35.08 14.96 7.46
N HIS A 203 34.35 15.87 6.79
CA HIS A 203 32.92 15.73 6.47
C HIS A 203 31.95 15.72 7.67
N TYR A 204 32.28 16.48 8.72
CA TYR A 204 31.44 16.66 9.90
C TYR A 204 30.52 17.90 9.83
N SER A 205 30.62 18.71 8.78
CA SER A 205 29.82 19.93 8.61
C SER A 205 28.44 19.65 8.00
N PRO A 206 27.42 20.49 8.28
CA PRO A 206 26.10 20.36 7.68
C PRO A 206 26.11 20.45 6.14
N ASP A 207 26.97 21.28 5.56
CA ASP A 207 27.08 21.42 4.10
C ASP A 207 27.59 20.12 3.44
N SER A 208 28.61 19.49 4.04
CA SER A 208 29.13 18.22 3.55
C SER A 208 28.07 17.11 3.59
N VAL A 209 27.23 17.11 4.63
CA VAL A 209 26.09 16.18 4.76
C VAL A 209 25.07 16.42 3.67
N ARG A 210 24.70 17.68 3.42
CA ARG A 210 23.77 18.04 2.35
C ARG A 210 24.27 17.54 0.99
N ASP A 211 25.57 17.69 0.72
CA ASP A 211 26.17 17.23 -0.54
C ASP A 211 26.19 15.69 -0.62
N MET A 212 26.53 14.98 0.47
CA MET A 212 26.45 13.52 0.53
C MET A 212 25.04 13.02 0.25
N VAL A 213 24.06 13.62 0.93
CA VAL A 213 22.64 13.32 0.80
C VAL A 213 22.15 13.60 -0.63
N LYS A 214 22.62 14.68 -1.26
CA LYS A 214 22.38 14.96 -2.69
C LYS A 214 22.93 13.86 -3.59
N THR A 215 24.19 13.47 -3.40
CA THR A 215 24.83 12.39 -4.16
C THR A 215 24.06 11.07 -4.04
N PHE A 216 23.67 10.67 -2.83
CA PHE A 216 22.91 9.43 -2.62
C PHE A 216 21.53 9.48 -3.29
N ALA A 217 20.81 10.59 -3.16
CA ALA A 217 19.49 10.74 -3.77
C ALA A 217 19.54 10.69 -5.31
N VAL A 218 20.55 11.32 -5.92
CA VAL A 218 20.75 11.29 -7.38
C VAL A 218 21.04 9.87 -7.85
N HIS A 219 21.92 9.13 -7.15
CA HIS A 219 22.17 7.72 -7.45
C HIS A 219 20.92 6.85 -7.30
N MET A 220 20.14 7.01 -6.23
CA MET A 220 18.89 6.26 -6.04
C MET A 220 17.88 6.53 -7.17
N LYS A 221 17.75 7.79 -7.58
CA LYS A 221 16.87 8.18 -8.68
C LYS A 221 17.36 7.59 -10.02
N TYR A 222 18.68 7.54 -10.24
CA TYR A 222 19.28 6.87 -11.39
C TYR A 222 19.01 5.36 -11.38
N ASP A 223 19.26 4.67 -10.27
CA ASP A 223 19.05 3.23 -10.14
C ASP A 223 17.58 2.85 -10.38
N MET A 224 16.64 3.68 -9.90
CA MET A 224 15.21 3.53 -10.17
C MET A 224 14.88 3.66 -11.66
N MET A 225 15.38 4.70 -12.33
CA MET A 225 15.15 4.89 -13.78
C MET A 225 15.81 3.78 -14.60
N LYS A 226 17.02 3.39 -14.23
CA LYS A 226 17.74 2.28 -14.85
C LYS A 226 16.97 0.98 -14.73
N TYR A 227 16.42 0.68 -13.56
CA TYR A 227 15.56 -0.48 -13.34
C TYR A 227 14.35 -0.47 -14.29
N LEU A 228 13.61 0.65 -14.34
CA LEU A 228 12.45 0.78 -15.22
C LEU A 228 12.80 0.55 -16.70
N ILE A 229 13.89 1.17 -17.17
CA ILE A 229 14.35 1.12 -18.56
C ILE A 229 14.91 -0.27 -18.91
N ASP A 230 15.68 -0.90 -18.02
CA ASP A 230 16.31 -2.19 -18.30
C ASP A 230 15.29 -3.31 -18.49
N PHE A 231 14.20 -3.27 -17.72
CA PHE A 231 13.12 -4.27 -17.71
C PHE A 231 11.89 -3.85 -18.51
N ASP A 232 11.91 -2.68 -19.13
CA ASP A 232 10.80 -2.11 -19.91
C ASP A 232 9.49 -2.10 -19.13
N HIS A 233 9.55 -1.72 -17.84
CA HIS A 233 8.39 -1.81 -16.96
C HIS A 233 7.38 -0.69 -17.21
N PRO A 234 6.07 -1.00 -17.28
CA PRO A 234 5.05 0.04 -17.27
C PRO A 234 5.05 0.75 -15.91
N PHE A 235 4.59 2.00 -15.89
CA PHE A 235 4.41 2.72 -14.64
C PHE A 235 3.26 3.73 -14.73
N SER A 236 2.74 4.12 -13.57
CA SER A 236 1.75 5.20 -13.44
C SER A 236 2.33 6.38 -12.68
N LEU A 237 1.95 7.59 -13.08
CA LEU A 237 2.33 8.83 -12.42
C LEU A 237 1.24 9.24 -11.44
N LEU A 238 1.57 9.34 -10.14
CA LEU A 238 0.67 9.84 -9.11
C LEU A 238 1.05 11.30 -8.84
N VAL A 239 0.07 12.20 -8.92
CA VAL A 239 0.27 13.64 -8.80
C VAL A 239 -0.70 14.22 -7.81
N ASP A 240 -0.19 15.05 -6.91
CA ASP A 240 -1.02 15.83 -6.00
C ASP A 240 -0.35 17.16 -5.64
N GLY A 241 -1.15 18.13 -5.24
CA GLY A 241 -0.71 19.47 -4.85
C GLY A 241 -0.96 19.79 -3.38
N THR A 242 -0.08 20.60 -2.81
CA THR A 242 -0.29 21.19 -1.48
C THR A 242 0.25 22.61 -1.42
N SER A 243 -0.27 23.39 -0.47
CA SER A 243 0.18 24.74 -0.19
C SER A 243 0.63 24.86 1.26
N TYR A 244 1.85 25.34 1.51
CA TYR A 244 2.39 25.57 2.85
C TYR A 244 3.08 26.94 2.94
N LYS A 245 2.64 27.78 3.88
CA LYS A 245 3.17 29.16 4.09
C LYS A 245 3.31 29.98 2.80
N GLY A 246 2.36 29.86 1.88
CA GLY A 246 2.36 30.57 0.59
C GLY A 246 3.20 29.91 -0.52
N VAL A 247 3.95 28.84 -0.22
CA VAL A 247 4.64 28.03 -1.22
C VAL A 247 3.72 26.92 -1.71
N LYS A 248 3.60 26.78 -3.03
CA LYS A 248 2.83 25.72 -3.67
C LYS A 248 3.76 24.62 -4.16
N TRP A 249 3.47 23.39 -3.76
CA TRP A 249 4.23 22.21 -4.16
C TRP A 249 3.35 21.21 -4.90
N ILE A 250 3.96 20.55 -5.88
CA ILE A 250 3.43 19.34 -6.50
C ILE A 250 4.38 18.19 -6.18
N VAL A 251 3.83 17.09 -5.68
CA VAL A 251 4.55 15.84 -5.53
C VAL A 251 4.26 14.97 -6.74
N PHE A 252 5.32 14.47 -7.37
CA PHE A 252 5.25 13.44 -8.39
C PHE A 252 5.78 12.14 -7.78
N LEU A 253 4.96 11.09 -7.80
CA LEU A 253 5.36 9.74 -7.47
C LEU A 253 5.20 8.83 -8.68
N LEU A 254 6.00 7.78 -8.73
CA LEU A 254 5.98 6.79 -9.79
C LEU A 254 5.62 5.43 -9.21
N ARG A 255 4.57 4.79 -9.71
CA ARG A 255 4.18 3.44 -9.33
C ARG A 255 4.54 2.44 -10.41
N THR A 256 5.30 1.40 -10.07
CA THR A 256 5.73 0.35 -11.01
C THR A 256 5.71 -1.04 -10.35
N VAL A 257 6.22 -2.06 -11.03
CA VAL A 257 6.34 -3.43 -10.51
C VAL A 257 7.74 -3.64 -9.93
N SER A 258 7.81 -4.14 -8.70
CA SER A 258 9.05 -4.49 -8.01
C SER A 258 9.66 -5.81 -8.54
N PRO A 259 10.93 -6.12 -8.20
CA PRO A 259 11.55 -7.40 -8.57
C PRO A 259 10.82 -8.63 -8.02
N LEU A 260 9.96 -8.46 -7.01
CA LEU A 260 9.11 -9.50 -6.44
C LEU A 260 7.74 -9.58 -7.11
N ASN A 261 7.55 -8.92 -8.26
CA ASN A 261 6.28 -8.87 -9.00
C ASN A 261 5.11 -8.29 -8.20
N ARG A 262 5.38 -7.33 -7.32
CA ARG A 262 4.39 -6.57 -6.54
C ARG A 262 4.40 -5.08 -6.89
N PRO A 263 3.28 -4.37 -6.83
CA PRO A 263 3.27 -2.93 -7.05
C PRO A 263 4.12 -2.21 -6.00
N ILE A 264 4.85 -1.18 -6.43
CA ILE A 264 5.67 -0.35 -5.56
C ILE A 264 5.60 1.11 -6.03
N THR A 265 5.43 2.04 -5.08
CA THR A 265 5.40 3.48 -5.35
C THR A 265 6.70 4.13 -4.88
N PHE A 266 7.37 4.84 -5.77
CA PHE A 266 8.58 5.60 -5.51
C PHE A 266 8.31 7.11 -5.53
N HIS A 267 9.00 7.85 -4.65
CA HIS A 267 9.14 9.30 -4.77
C HIS A 267 9.94 9.63 -6.02
N LEU A 268 9.39 10.45 -6.92
CA LEU A 268 10.11 10.86 -8.13
C LEU A 268 10.71 12.25 -7.97
N THR A 269 9.88 13.25 -7.67
CA THR A 269 10.33 14.62 -7.42
C THR A 269 9.26 15.46 -6.70
N LEU A 270 9.71 16.42 -5.89
CA LEU A 270 8.92 17.52 -5.33
C LEU A 270 9.23 18.81 -6.10
N ALA A 271 8.24 19.36 -6.79
CA ALA A 271 8.40 20.60 -7.54
C ALA A 271 7.69 21.77 -6.86
N GLN A 272 8.33 22.93 -6.83
CA GLN A 272 7.69 24.18 -6.47
C GLN A 272 7.12 24.84 -7.72
N ILE A 273 5.83 25.20 -7.67
CA ILE A 273 5.12 25.84 -8.77
C ILE A 273 4.65 27.24 -8.37
N LYS A 274 4.51 28.13 -9.35
CA LYS A 274 3.99 29.48 -9.13
C LYS A 274 2.47 29.48 -9.01
N THR A 275 1.81 28.78 -9.93
CA THR A 275 0.35 28.63 -9.95
C THR A 275 -0.03 27.17 -10.13
N GLU A 276 -1.18 26.76 -9.60
CA GLU A 276 -1.74 25.41 -9.79
C GLU A 276 -2.50 25.35 -11.13
N ARG A 277 -1.92 25.89 -12.20
CA ARG A 277 -2.43 25.72 -13.55
C ARG A 277 -1.89 24.41 -14.12
N ALA A 278 -2.69 23.75 -14.94
CA ALA A 278 -2.29 22.51 -15.58
C ALA A 278 -1.01 22.65 -16.44
N SER A 279 -0.80 23.81 -17.07
CA SER A 279 0.42 24.12 -17.81
C SER A 279 1.66 24.08 -16.92
N ASP A 280 1.59 24.69 -15.74
CA ASP A 280 2.71 24.82 -14.82
C ASP A 280 3.09 23.46 -14.21
N ILE A 281 2.09 22.61 -13.95
CA ILE A 281 2.30 21.24 -13.45
C ILE A 281 2.99 20.40 -14.53
N VAL A 282 2.52 20.46 -15.77
CA VAL A 282 3.13 19.72 -16.89
C VAL A 282 4.54 20.24 -17.17
N GLU A 283 4.75 21.56 -17.18
CA GLU A 283 6.07 22.16 -17.36
C GLU A 283 7.04 21.74 -16.25
N ALA A 284 6.59 21.70 -14.99
CA ALA A 284 7.41 21.23 -13.88
C ALA A 284 7.86 19.77 -14.07
N PHE A 285 6.95 18.91 -14.54
CA PHE A 285 7.25 17.51 -14.81
C PHE A 285 8.19 17.33 -16.00
N THR A 286 7.92 17.99 -17.13
CA THR A 286 8.74 17.88 -18.35
C THR A 286 10.12 18.47 -18.13
N LYS A 287 10.23 19.64 -17.49
CA LYS A 287 11.52 20.25 -17.14
C LYS A 287 12.35 19.35 -16.24
N PHE A 288 11.71 18.68 -15.28
CA PHE A 288 12.40 17.69 -14.45
C PHE A 288 12.96 16.54 -15.28
N LEU A 289 12.17 15.92 -16.16
CA LEU A 289 12.63 14.83 -17.02
C LEU A 289 13.71 15.26 -18.01
N GLN A 290 13.58 16.45 -18.59
CA GLN A 290 14.58 17.05 -19.49
C GLN A 290 15.90 17.33 -18.76
N GLY A 291 15.84 17.71 -17.48
CA GLY A 291 17.03 17.83 -16.62
C GLY A 291 17.80 16.51 -16.48
N LEU A 292 17.13 15.37 -16.65
CA LEU A 292 17.76 14.04 -16.63
C LEU A 292 18.31 13.61 -18.01
N ALA A 293 18.19 14.43 -19.06
CA ALA A 293 18.67 14.07 -20.40
C ALA A 293 20.17 13.75 -20.43
N SER A 294 20.97 14.44 -19.59
CA SER A 294 22.40 14.16 -19.44
C SER A 294 22.73 12.75 -18.96
N TRP A 295 21.78 12.05 -18.33
CA TRP A 295 21.99 10.68 -17.88
C TRP A 295 22.08 9.68 -19.02
N ALA A 296 21.73 10.06 -20.25
CA ALA A 296 21.95 9.23 -21.44
C ALA A 296 23.43 8.82 -21.61
N GLU A 297 24.36 9.66 -21.14
CA GLU A 297 25.79 9.39 -21.15
C GLU A 297 26.24 8.48 -20.00
N ALA A 298 25.41 8.29 -18.98
CA ALA A 298 25.73 7.47 -17.83
C ALA A 298 25.65 5.96 -18.20
N PRO A 299 26.60 5.15 -17.72
CA PRO A 299 26.76 3.76 -18.15
C PRO A 299 25.54 2.90 -17.84
N GLY A 300 24.90 2.39 -18.89
CA GLY A 300 23.88 1.35 -18.77
C GLY A 300 22.43 1.83 -18.91
N LEU A 301 22.16 3.07 -19.27
CA LEU A 301 20.83 3.45 -19.78
C LEU A 301 20.75 3.17 -21.28
N LYS A 302 19.68 2.47 -21.71
CA LYS A 302 19.44 2.15 -23.13
C LYS A 302 18.81 3.30 -23.91
N GLU A 303 18.11 4.19 -23.19
CA GLU A 303 17.40 5.35 -23.72
C GLU A 303 17.31 6.44 -22.65
N THR A 304 16.84 7.63 -23.01
CA THR A 304 16.70 8.74 -22.05
C THR A 304 15.49 8.52 -21.13
N PRO A 305 15.53 8.98 -19.86
CA PRO A 305 14.36 8.93 -18.98
C PRO A 305 13.11 9.61 -19.56
N TYR A 306 13.29 10.67 -20.35
CA TYR A 306 12.21 11.37 -21.04
C TYR A 306 11.53 10.48 -22.08
N ALA A 307 12.32 9.91 -23.02
CA ALA A 307 11.80 9.03 -24.07
C ALA A 307 11.08 7.80 -23.49
N PHE A 308 11.70 7.16 -22.50
CA PHE A 308 11.10 6.04 -21.78
C PHE A 308 9.77 6.42 -21.12
N THR A 309 9.71 7.59 -20.48
CA THR A 309 8.49 8.06 -19.81
C THR A 309 7.33 8.22 -20.79
N MET A 310 7.57 8.85 -21.94
CA MET A 310 6.52 9.04 -22.94
C MET A 310 6.03 7.70 -23.51
N ARG A 311 6.93 6.72 -23.66
CA ARG A 311 6.61 5.39 -24.17
C ARG A 311 5.89 4.49 -23.15
N ASN A 312 6.27 4.52 -21.87
CA ASN A 312 5.87 3.49 -20.89
C ASN A 312 4.92 3.98 -19.78
N MET A 313 4.60 5.27 -19.70
CA MET A 313 3.63 5.78 -18.71
C MET A 313 2.21 5.37 -19.07
N VAL A 314 1.58 4.48 -18.29
CA VAL A 314 0.25 3.91 -18.62
C VAL A 314 -0.92 4.67 -18.01
N ALA A 315 -0.72 5.36 -16.89
CA ALA A 315 -1.78 6.15 -16.25
C ALA A 315 -1.28 7.41 -15.53
N LEU A 316 -2.16 8.40 -15.42
CA LEU A 316 -2.09 9.51 -14.46
C LEU A 316 -3.08 9.22 -13.34
N SER A 317 -2.65 9.33 -12.08
CA SER A 317 -3.54 9.29 -10.93
C SER A 317 -3.54 10.62 -10.16
N SER A 318 -4.74 11.08 -9.80
CA SER A 318 -4.96 12.34 -9.09
C SER A 318 -6.22 12.29 -8.21
N ASP A 319 -6.43 13.32 -7.40
CA ASP A 319 -7.65 13.52 -6.58
C ASP A 319 -8.92 13.74 -7.41
N GLY A 320 -8.75 14.16 -8.66
CA GLY A 320 -9.81 14.45 -9.61
C GLY A 320 -10.26 15.90 -9.64
N ALA A 321 -9.38 16.82 -9.23
CA ALA A 321 -9.58 18.25 -9.41
C ALA A 321 -9.66 18.63 -10.90
N SER A 322 -10.44 19.68 -11.20
CA SER A 322 -10.61 20.19 -12.57
C SER A 322 -9.28 20.56 -13.26
N VAL A 323 -8.28 21.00 -12.49
CA VAL A 323 -6.92 21.28 -13.00
C VAL A 323 -6.22 20.00 -13.50
N MET A 324 -6.42 18.87 -12.83
CA MET A 324 -5.77 17.60 -13.18
C MET A 324 -6.46 16.95 -14.38
N GLU A 325 -7.80 17.03 -14.44
CA GLU A 325 -8.61 16.24 -15.36
C GLU A 325 -9.24 17.03 -16.52
N GLY A 326 -9.25 18.37 -16.44
CA GLY A 326 -10.04 19.24 -17.31
C GLY A 326 -10.00 18.84 -18.78
N TYR A 327 -11.18 18.63 -19.37
CA TYR A 327 -11.34 18.03 -20.70
C TYR A 327 -10.50 18.71 -21.80
N GLN A 328 -10.41 20.04 -21.77
CA GLN A 328 -9.73 20.84 -22.79
C GLN A 328 -8.29 21.22 -22.42
N SER A 329 -7.98 21.31 -21.12
CA SER A 329 -6.74 21.98 -20.68
C SER A 329 -6.12 21.42 -19.41
N GLY A 330 -6.66 20.33 -18.85
CA GLY A 330 -6.15 19.67 -17.65
C GLY A 330 -4.80 18.97 -17.86
N VAL A 331 -4.16 18.58 -16.76
CA VAL A 331 -2.85 17.89 -16.77
C VAL A 331 -2.91 16.62 -17.60
N HIS A 332 -3.94 15.78 -17.42
CA HIS A 332 -4.14 14.56 -18.20
C HIS A 332 -4.16 14.85 -19.70
N ARG A 333 -4.99 15.80 -20.14
CA ARG A 333 -5.14 16.16 -21.55
C ARG A 333 -3.82 16.64 -22.15
N ARG A 334 -3.10 17.50 -21.43
CA ARG A 334 -1.82 18.05 -21.88
C ARG A 334 -0.72 16.99 -21.96
N LEU A 335 -0.63 16.09 -20.98
CA LEU A 335 0.30 14.96 -21.03
C LEU A 335 -0.06 13.99 -22.17
N LYS A 336 -1.35 13.77 -22.43
CA LYS A 336 -1.82 12.97 -23.56
C LYS A 336 -1.37 13.57 -24.89
N ASP A 337 -1.59 14.87 -25.08
CA ASP A 337 -1.18 15.58 -26.30
C ASP A 337 0.35 15.50 -26.49
N LEU A 338 1.12 15.63 -25.41
CA LEU A 338 2.57 15.47 -25.41
C LEU A 338 3.01 14.05 -25.79
N ILE A 339 2.47 13.01 -25.14
CA ILE A 339 2.78 11.61 -25.45
C ILE A 339 2.50 11.30 -26.91
N ARG A 340 1.37 11.79 -27.45
CA ARG A 340 1.01 11.58 -28.85
C ARG A 340 2.03 12.20 -29.80
N GLN A 341 2.46 13.44 -29.53
CA GLN A 341 3.49 14.12 -30.33
C GLN A 341 4.84 13.38 -30.26
N GLU A 342 5.26 12.98 -29.06
CA GLU A 342 6.57 12.35 -28.84
C GLU A 342 6.66 10.91 -29.33
N THR A 343 5.52 10.24 -29.56
CA THR A 343 5.48 8.85 -30.01
C THR A 343 4.95 8.67 -31.43
N GLU A 344 4.61 9.75 -32.14
CA GLU A 344 4.01 9.71 -33.48
C GLU A 344 4.86 8.93 -34.49
N GLU A 345 6.19 9.07 -34.44
CA GLU A 345 7.14 8.38 -35.32
C GLU A 345 7.52 6.96 -34.82
N SER A 346 7.03 6.55 -33.65
CA SER A 346 7.31 5.23 -33.08
C SER A 346 6.48 4.14 -33.76
N VAL A 347 7.04 2.93 -33.86
CA VAL A 347 6.32 1.73 -34.34
C VAL A 347 5.05 1.48 -33.51
N ASN A 348 5.05 1.89 -32.25
CA ASN A 348 3.92 1.79 -31.33
C ASN A 348 3.46 3.18 -30.90
N ALA A 349 3.04 4.01 -31.86
CA ALA A 349 2.51 5.34 -31.59
C ALA A 349 1.37 5.29 -30.57
N ARG A 350 1.43 6.17 -29.56
CA ARG A 350 0.49 6.17 -28.44
C ARG A 350 -0.51 7.29 -28.59
N GLU A 351 -1.78 6.93 -28.67
CA GLU A 351 -2.86 7.91 -28.78
C GLU A 351 -3.44 8.33 -27.42
N ASP A 352 -3.24 7.52 -26.37
CA ASP A 352 -3.90 7.70 -25.09
C ASP A 352 -3.19 7.02 -23.93
N PHE A 353 -3.57 7.42 -22.72
CA PHE A 353 -3.20 6.76 -21.47
C PHE A 353 -4.28 7.02 -20.42
N LEU A 354 -4.34 6.19 -19.38
CA LEU A 354 -5.50 6.09 -18.50
C LEU A 354 -5.52 7.20 -17.43
N LEU A 355 -6.69 7.75 -17.13
CA LEU A 355 -6.90 8.59 -15.94
C LEU A 355 -7.45 7.74 -14.80
N SER A 356 -6.68 7.56 -13.72
CA SER A 356 -7.10 6.87 -12.51
C SER A 356 -7.42 7.88 -11.40
N VAL A 357 -8.71 8.15 -11.21
CA VAL A 357 -9.17 9.11 -10.22
C VAL A 357 -9.25 8.44 -8.86
N CYS A 358 -8.73 9.11 -7.83
CA CYS A 358 -8.67 8.59 -6.48
C CYS A 358 -10.05 8.15 -5.98
N PHE A 359 -10.25 6.85 -5.83
CA PHE A 359 -11.52 6.31 -5.33
C PHE A 359 -11.77 6.69 -3.87
N ALA A 360 -10.72 6.88 -3.06
CA ALA A 360 -10.87 7.39 -1.69
C ALA A 360 -11.43 8.83 -1.69
N HIS A 361 -11.00 9.67 -2.64
CA HIS A 361 -11.55 11.01 -2.80
C HIS A 361 -12.98 10.98 -3.33
N LYS A 362 -13.27 10.17 -4.36
CA LYS A 362 -14.64 9.96 -4.86
C LYS A 362 -15.60 9.50 -3.76
N LEU A 363 -15.15 8.59 -2.90
CA LEU A 363 -15.89 8.11 -1.75
C LEU A 363 -16.15 9.23 -0.73
N ASN A 364 -15.14 10.06 -0.44
CA ASN A 364 -15.32 11.23 0.41
C ASN A 364 -16.30 12.24 -0.20
N LEU A 365 -16.29 12.44 -1.53
CA LEU A 365 -17.27 13.27 -2.22
C LEU A 365 -18.68 12.67 -2.15
N ALA A 366 -18.83 11.35 -2.27
CA ALA A 366 -20.11 10.66 -2.11
C ALA A 366 -20.69 10.83 -0.71
N VAL A 367 -19.86 10.74 0.33
CA VAL A 367 -20.29 11.00 1.72
C VAL A 367 -20.58 12.49 1.93
N LYS A 368 -19.82 13.36 1.27
CA LYS A 368 -19.99 14.81 1.36
C LYS A 368 -21.29 15.32 0.75
N SER A 369 -21.73 14.71 -0.34
CA SER A 369 -22.95 15.07 -1.04
C SER A 369 -24.21 14.44 -0.43
N GLN A 370 -24.11 13.79 0.74
CA GLN A 370 -25.28 13.31 1.46
C GLN A 370 -26.07 14.49 2.01
N GLU A 371 -27.23 14.76 1.42
CA GLU A 371 -28.18 15.78 1.86
C GLU A 371 -29.37 15.17 2.62
N GLY A 372 -29.42 13.83 2.72
CA GLY A 372 -30.49 13.11 3.39
C GLY A 372 -30.66 13.51 4.86
N HIS A 373 -31.91 13.49 5.31
CA HIS A 373 -32.30 13.92 6.66
C HIS A 373 -31.51 13.21 7.77
N ALA A 374 -31.31 11.89 7.65
CA ALA A 374 -30.59 11.09 8.63
C ALA A 374 -29.11 11.51 8.78
N PHE A 375 -28.43 11.83 7.68
CA PHE A 375 -27.05 12.36 7.72
C PHE A 375 -27.00 13.75 8.34
N THR A 376 -27.94 14.62 7.99
CA THR A 376 -28.07 15.96 8.56
C THR A 376 -28.28 15.90 10.07
N LEU A 377 -29.15 14.99 10.55
CA LEU A 377 -29.36 14.75 11.98
C LEU A 377 -28.09 14.29 12.68
N ALA A 378 -27.34 13.36 12.09
CA ALA A 378 -26.06 12.89 12.65
C ALA A 378 -25.00 14.00 12.72
N LEU A 379 -24.86 14.80 11.67
CA LEU A 379 -23.95 15.94 11.65
C LEU A 379 -24.30 16.98 12.70
N ALA A 380 -25.59 17.32 12.82
CA ALA A 380 -26.09 18.26 13.81
C ALA A 380 -25.86 17.75 15.23
N ALA A 381 -26.11 16.44 15.49
CA ALA A 381 -25.86 15.84 16.80
C ALA A 381 -24.37 15.92 17.18
N ILE A 382 -23.45 15.63 16.26
CA ILE A 382 -22.00 15.73 16.49
C ILE A 382 -21.57 17.16 16.75
N ALA A 383 -22.01 18.10 15.91
CA ALA A 383 -21.67 19.51 16.06
C ALA A 383 -22.17 20.06 17.39
N GLU A 384 -23.41 19.73 17.78
CA GLU A 384 -24.03 20.19 19.02
C GLU A 384 -23.33 19.61 20.25
N MET A 385 -23.04 18.31 20.25
CA MET A 385 -22.35 17.65 21.37
C MET A 385 -20.89 18.11 21.50
N HIS A 386 -20.18 18.31 20.38
CA HIS A 386 -18.86 18.90 20.39
C HIS A 386 -18.89 20.35 20.93
N SER A 387 -19.88 21.15 20.53
CA SER A 387 -20.04 22.53 20.98
C SER A 387 -20.32 22.62 22.49
N LEU A 388 -21.27 21.83 22.99
CA LEU A 388 -21.72 21.88 24.39
C LEU A 388 -20.76 21.15 25.35
N LEU A 389 -20.22 20.00 24.95
CA LEU A 389 -19.52 19.06 25.85
C LEU A 389 -18.07 18.74 25.41
N GLY A 390 -17.71 19.02 24.15
CA GLY A 390 -16.43 18.64 23.53
C GLY A 390 -15.37 19.74 23.40
N SER A 391 -15.71 20.99 23.72
CA SER A 391 -14.78 22.11 23.67
C SER A 391 -13.61 21.93 24.66
N THR A 392 -12.54 22.73 24.49
CA THR A 392 -11.28 22.68 25.28
C THR A 392 -11.49 22.30 26.75
N MET A 393 -10.56 21.51 27.33
CA MET A 393 -10.65 20.87 28.66
C MET A 393 -11.13 21.75 29.84
N GLY A 394 -11.14 23.08 29.71
CA GLY A 394 -11.60 24.02 30.73
C GLY A 394 -13.06 24.49 30.64
N THR A 395 -13.88 24.04 29.68
CA THR A 395 -15.27 24.50 29.59
C THR A 395 -16.19 23.83 30.62
N ARG A 396 -17.19 24.57 31.12
CA ARG A 396 -18.13 24.06 32.15
C ARG A 396 -18.87 22.81 31.69
N GLY A 397 -19.30 22.76 30.43
CA GLY A 397 -19.94 21.59 29.84
C GLY A 397 -19.03 20.35 29.81
N ARG A 398 -17.74 20.53 29.54
CA ARG A 398 -16.76 19.43 29.59
C ARG A 398 -16.59 18.89 31.01
N ILE A 399 -16.52 19.77 32.02
CA ILE A 399 -16.42 19.37 33.43
C ILE A 399 -17.65 18.54 33.83
N ILE A 400 -18.85 19.03 33.54
CA ILE A 400 -20.11 18.34 33.84
C ILE A 400 -20.17 16.98 33.12
N TYR A 401 -19.72 16.91 31.87
CA TYR A 401 -19.63 15.66 31.13
C TYR A 401 -18.69 14.65 31.82
N SER A 402 -17.47 15.05 32.17
CA SER A 402 -16.48 14.17 32.82
C SER A 402 -16.97 13.66 34.18
N GLU A 403 -17.62 14.52 34.98
CA GLU A 403 -18.25 14.12 36.24
C GLU A 403 -19.40 13.14 36.03
N THR A 404 -20.20 13.35 34.99
CA THR A 404 -21.33 12.47 34.65
C THR A 404 -20.85 11.11 34.16
N ALA A 405 -19.82 11.07 33.32
CA ALA A 405 -19.19 9.83 32.86
C ALA A 405 -18.70 9.00 34.05
N ARG A 406 -18.00 9.65 35.01
CA ARG A 406 -17.52 9.01 36.24
C ARG A 406 -18.67 8.48 37.10
N ASP A 407 -19.70 9.28 37.33
CA ASP A 407 -20.88 8.90 38.12
C ASP A 407 -21.61 7.68 37.54
N LEU A 408 -21.62 7.53 36.21
CA LEU A 408 -22.30 6.44 35.49
C LEU A 408 -21.38 5.25 35.19
N GLY A 409 -20.09 5.32 35.54
CA GLY A 409 -19.12 4.25 35.31
C GLY A 409 -18.71 4.09 33.84
N PHE A 410 -18.66 5.18 33.07
CA PHE A 410 -18.20 5.21 31.68
C PHE A 410 -16.82 5.89 31.59
N PRO A 411 -16.00 5.55 30.58
CA PRO A 411 -14.77 6.27 30.28
C PRO A 411 -15.07 7.70 29.81
N ASP A 412 -14.21 8.63 30.21
CA ASP A 412 -14.29 10.03 29.77
C ASP A 412 -13.76 10.17 28.32
N LEU A 413 -14.64 10.00 27.33
CA LEU A 413 -14.29 10.13 25.92
C LEU A 413 -14.30 11.59 25.48
N GLN A 414 -13.28 12.02 24.74
CA GLN A 414 -13.27 13.33 24.09
C GLN A 414 -14.16 13.29 22.84
N MET A 415 -15.09 14.24 22.74
CA MET A 415 -15.91 14.45 21.55
C MET A 415 -15.07 15.15 20.48
N ASP A 416 -14.96 14.56 19.30
CA ASP A 416 -14.10 15.09 18.23
C ASP A 416 -14.87 16.07 17.34
N ALA A 417 -14.18 17.12 16.89
CA ALA A 417 -14.63 17.92 15.76
C ALA A 417 -14.55 17.11 14.45
N ILE A 418 -15.39 17.46 13.48
CA ILE A 418 -15.37 16.83 12.16
C ILE A 418 -14.26 17.45 11.32
N HIS A 419 -13.35 16.62 10.81
CA HIS A 419 -12.29 17.03 9.89
C HIS A 419 -12.69 16.74 8.43
N GLN A 420 -12.77 17.79 7.61
CA GLN A 420 -13.27 17.71 6.23
C GLN A 420 -12.40 16.90 5.26
N ILE A 421 -11.11 16.70 5.55
CA ILE A 421 -10.15 16.03 4.65
C ILE A 421 -10.33 14.50 4.65
N ARG A 422 -10.86 13.92 5.74
CA ARG A 422 -11.15 12.47 5.88
C ARG A 422 -12.54 12.28 6.42
N TRP A 423 -13.52 12.84 5.72
CA TRP A 423 -14.85 13.06 6.27
C TRP A 423 -15.53 11.75 6.69
N ALA A 424 -15.51 10.68 5.88
CA ALA A 424 -16.17 9.43 6.24
C ALA A 424 -15.62 8.83 7.55
N ALA A 425 -14.30 8.73 7.69
CA ALA A 425 -13.65 8.18 8.89
C ALA A 425 -13.79 9.10 10.11
N SER A 426 -13.63 10.43 9.93
CA SER A 426 -13.82 11.40 11.00
C SER A 426 -15.26 11.41 11.51
N LEU A 427 -16.23 11.39 10.60
CA LEU A 427 -17.65 11.36 10.94
C LEU A 427 -18.03 10.07 11.65
N GLN A 428 -17.54 8.93 11.15
CA GLN A 428 -17.72 7.63 11.77
C GLN A 428 -17.13 7.60 13.20
N SER A 429 -15.90 8.08 13.39
CA SER A 429 -15.25 8.13 14.70
C SER A 429 -16.05 9.00 15.68
N SER A 430 -16.43 10.22 15.27
CA SER A 430 -17.23 11.13 16.10
C SER A 430 -18.59 10.51 16.46
N LEU A 431 -19.32 9.95 15.49
CA LEU A 431 -20.64 9.35 15.73
C LEU A 431 -20.55 8.11 16.61
N SER A 432 -19.56 7.24 16.37
CA SER A 432 -19.32 6.04 17.17
C SER A 432 -19.04 6.42 18.64
N LYS A 433 -18.24 7.46 18.89
CA LYS A 433 -18.00 7.97 20.25
C LYS A 433 -19.29 8.45 20.92
N LEU A 434 -20.15 9.18 20.19
CA LEU A 434 -21.44 9.60 20.72
C LEU A 434 -22.32 8.43 21.13
N LEU A 435 -22.48 7.44 20.25
CA LEU A 435 -23.32 6.26 20.50
C LEU A 435 -22.79 5.42 21.68
N ARG A 436 -21.47 5.33 21.85
CA ARG A 436 -20.84 4.59 22.95
C ARG A 436 -21.12 5.16 24.33
N VAL A 437 -21.29 6.47 24.44
CA VAL A 437 -21.55 7.19 25.71
C VAL A 437 -22.91 7.87 25.71
N TYR A 438 -23.84 7.40 24.88
CA TYR A 438 -25.14 8.03 24.64
C TYR A 438 -25.90 8.37 25.93
N PRO A 439 -26.00 7.47 26.94
CA PRO A 439 -26.70 7.79 28.19
C PRO A 439 -25.99 8.86 29.03
N VAL A 440 -24.65 8.93 28.93
CA VAL A 440 -23.85 9.98 29.59
C VAL A 440 -24.16 11.35 28.99
N LEU A 441 -24.33 11.42 27.67
CA LEU A 441 -24.65 12.68 26.98
C LEU A 441 -25.99 13.23 27.46
N ILE A 442 -27.03 12.41 27.47
CA ILE A 442 -28.38 12.81 27.93
C ILE A 442 -28.32 13.31 29.38
N ALA A 443 -27.68 12.55 30.28
CA ALA A 443 -27.54 12.96 31.68
C ALA A 443 -26.70 14.23 31.86
N ALA A 444 -25.65 14.42 31.05
CA ALA A 444 -24.81 15.62 31.10
C ALA A 444 -25.58 16.85 30.61
N LEU A 445 -26.44 16.72 29.60
CA LEU A 445 -27.28 17.80 29.09
C LEU A 445 -28.33 18.23 30.13
N HIS A 446 -28.97 17.29 30.82
CA HIS A 446 -29.88 17.60 31.93
C HIS A 446 -29.17 18.35 33.06
N ARG A 447 -27.97 17.91 33.43
CA ARG A 447 -27.16 18.61 34.44
C ARG A 447 -26.77 20.01 33.97
N LEU A 448 -26.43 20.16 32.69
CA LEU A 448 -26.05 21.44 32.09
C LEU A 448 -27.23 22.43 32.04
N HIS A 449 -28.45 21.94 31.80
CA HIS A 449 -29.67 22.75 31.81
C HIS A 449 -29.97 23.33 33.21
N VAL A 450 -29.83 22.52 34.25
CA VAL A 450 -30.14 22.93 35.65
C VAL A 450 -29.00 23.74 36.29
N ASP A 451 -27.79 23.67 35.74
CA ASP A 451 -26.59 24.32 36.32
C ASP A 451 -26.70 25.86 36.32
N SER A 452 -26.62 26.47 37.51
CA SER A 452 -26.78 27.93 37.68
C SER A 452 -25.66 28.76 37.04
N SER A 453 -24.48 28.16 36.77
CA SER A 453 -23.32 28.86 36.21
C SER A 453 -23.29 28.91 34.69
N THR A 454 -24.27 28.28 34.03
CA THR A 454 -24.35 28.16 32.58
C THR A 454 -25.24 29.24 31.97
N SER A 455 -24.89 29.75 30.78
CA SER A 455 -25.64 30.81 30.11
C SER A 455 -27.07 30.37 29.75
N ALA A 456 -28.03 31.31 29.73
CA ALA A 456 -29.42 31.00 29.37
C ALA A 456 -29.54 30.34 27.98
N LEU A 457 -28.76 30.81 26.99
CA LEU A 457 -28.71 30.22 25.66
C LEU A 457 -28.17 28.78 25.67
N THR A 458 -27.13 28.51 26.46
CA THR A 458 -26.57 27.15 26.59
C THR A 458 -27.54 26.21 27.28
N LYS A 459 -28.30 26.68 28.28
CA LYS A 459 -29.36 25.90 28.94
C LYS A 459 -30.48 25.51 27.98
N LEU A 460 -30.89 26.47 27.15
CA LEU A 460 -31.89 26.28 26.11
C LEU A 460 -31.47 25.21 25.10
N ARG A 461 -30.22 25.33 24.62
CA ARG A 461 -29.62 24.36 23.69
C ARG A 461 -29.47 22.99 24.32
N ALA A 462 -29.09 22.92 25.61
CA ALA A 462 -28.98 21.66 26.34
C ALA A 462 -30.33 20.96 26.52
N GLU A 463 -31.39 21.71 26.82
CA GLU A 463 -32.76 21.19 26.93
C GLU A 463 -33.27 20.66 25.58
N ALA A 464 -33.13 21.45 24.51
CA ALA A 464 -33.52 21.03 23.16
C ALA A 464 -32.73 19.80 22.71
N ALA A 465 -31.42 19.75 22.95
CA ALA A 465 -30.59 18.60 22.61
C ALA A 465 -30.93 17.35 23.43
N ALA A 466 -31.21 17.49 24.73
CA ALA A 466 -31.65 16.39 25.58
C ALA A 466 -32.97 15.80 25.04
N TRP A 467 -33.94 16.66 24.72
CA TRP A 467 -35.22 16.25 24.18
C TRP A 467 -35.09 15.47 22.86
N VAL A 468 -34.23 15.92 21.93
CA VAL A 468 -33.97 15.20 20.66
C VAL A 468 -33.30 13.84 20.89
N LEU A 469 -32.35 13.75 21.82
CA LEU A 469 -31.58 12.52 22.08
C LEU A 469 -32.33 11.51 22.96
N GLU A 470 -33.34 11.93 23.74
CA GLU A 470 -34.18 11.01 24.51
C GLU A 470 -35.14 10.20 23.63
N ASP A 471 -35.43 10.68 22.43
CA ASP A 471 -36.24 9.95 21.48
C ASP A 471 -35.48 8.73 20.93
N ALA A 472 -36.00 7.54 21.20
CA ALA A 472 -35.45 6.27 20.70
C ALA A 472 -35.34 6.25 19.16
N ARG A 473 -36.21 6.99 18.45
CA ARG A 473 -36.14 7.13 16.99
C ARG A 473 -34.84 7.77 16.53
N THR A 474 -34.38 8.82 17.23
CA THR A 474 -33.08 9.46 16.97
C THR A 474 -31.96 8.45 17.15
N PHE A 475 -31.96 7.70 18.25
CA PHE A 475 -30.93 6.70 18.54
C PHE A 475 -30.83 5.62 17.45
N ILE A 476 -31.96 5.06 17.02
CA ILE A 476 -32.01 4.05 15.96
C ILE A 476 -31.51 4.63 14.63
N VAL A 477 -31.95 5.83 14.23
CA VAL A 477 -31.48 6.49 12.99
C VAL A 477 -29.96 6.72 13.03
N LEU A 478 -29.43 7.22 14.15
CA LEU A 478 -27.98 7.41 14.33
C LEU A 478 -27.21 6.08 14.23
N HIS A 479 -27.80 4.97 14.70
CA HIS A 479 -27.23 3.63 14.54
C HIS A 479 -27.19 3.18 13.07
N HIS A 480 -28.23 3.44 12.28
CA HIS A 480 -28.22 3.17 10.84
C HIS A 480 -27.16 4.01 10.12
N VAL A 481 -27.06 5.31 10.41
CA VAL A 481 -26.02 6.19 9.84
C VAL A 481 -24.63 5.71 10.24
N ASN A 482 -24.42 5.31 11.51
CA ASN A 482 -23.13 4.79 11.98
C ASN A 482 -22.76 3.45 11.32
N ALA A 483 -23.73 2.56 11.09
CA ALA A 483 -23.49 1.29 10.40
C ALA A 483 -23.06 1.54 8.94
N THR A 484 -23.74 2.44 8.24
CA THR A 484 -23.36 2.91 6.90
C THR A 484 -21.95 3.48 6.92
N LEU A 485 -21.69 4.48 7.75
CA LEU A 485 -20.38 5.11 7.87
C LEU A 485 -19.26 4.14 8.25
N THR A 486 -19.54 3.12 9.07
CA THR A 486 -18.56 2.08 9.42
C THR A 486 -18.14 1.26 8.20
N ARG A 487 -19.06 0.89 7.32
CA ARG A 487 -18.72 0.19 6.07
C ARG A 487 -17.94 1.11 5.13
N LEU A 488 -18.35 2.38 5.03
CA LEU A 488 -17.70 3.37 4.17
C LEU A 488 -16.29 3.76 4.65
N ALA A 489 -16.10 3.94 5.95
CA ALA A 489 -14.79 4.21 6.53
C ALA A 489 -13.82 3.04 6.28
N ARG A 490 -14.28 1.79 6.48
CA ARG A 490 -13.48 0.59 6.16
C ARG A 490 -13.11 0.52 4.68
N LEU A 491 -14.04 0.85 3.78
CA LEU A 491 -13.75 0.91 2.34
C LEU A 491 -12.72 2.01 2.03
N SER A 492 -12.83 3.17 2.66
CA SER A 492 -11.87 4.27 2.53
C SER A 492 -10.46 3.87 3.00
N GLU A 493 -10.35 3.14 4.10
CA GLU A 493 -9.08 2.63 4.62
C GLU A 493 -8.46 1.61 3.66
N GLN A 494 -9.25 0.66 3.15
CA GLN A 494 -8.79 -0.32 2.16
C GLN A 494 -8.27 0.39 0.91
N LEU A 495 -9.04 1.34 0.38
CA LEU A 495 -8.68 2.15 -0.77
C LEU A 495 -7.32 2.84 -0.64
N GLN A 496 -6.91 3.18 0.58
CA GLN A 496 -5.65 3.86 0.87
C GLN A 496 -4.46 2.91 1.07
N ASP A 497 -4.64 1.59 0.93
CA ASP A 497 -3.54 0.62 0.95
C ASP A 497 -2.56 0.90 -0.19
N ASP A 498 -1.26 0.74 0.06
CA ASP A 498 -0.23 0.96 -0.95
C ASP A 498 -0.31 -0.05 -2.08
N GLU A 499 -0.85 -1.24 -1.84
CA GLU A 499 -1.01 -2.27 -2.88
C GLU A 499 -2.39 -2.27 -3.53
N ALA A 500 -3.24 -1.28 -3.21
CA ALA A 500 -4.57 -1.09 -3.77
C ALA A 500 -4.55 -0.98 -5.31
N LEU A 501 -5.14 -1.97 -6.00
CA LEU A 501 -5.26 -2.01 -7.46
C LEU A 501 -6.63 -1.57 -7.95
N LEU A 502 -6.69 -0.79 -9.02
CA LEU A 502 -7.97 -0.36 -9.61
C LEU A 502 -8.96 -1.52 -9.87
N VAL A 503 -8.48 -2.66 -10.38
CA VAL A 503 -9.31 -3.85 -10.66
C VAL A 503 -10.06 -4.36 -9.43
N ASP A 504 -9.39 -4.41 -8.27
CA ASP A 504 -10.00 -4.86 -7.02
C ASP A 504 -11.16 -3.95 -6.63
N TYR A 505 -10.99 -2.63 -6.76
CA TYR A 505 -12.03 -1.69 -6.36
C TYR A 505 -13.18 -1.60 -7.33
N LEU A 506 -12.94 -1.83 -8.62
CA LEU A 506 -14.04 -1.99 -9.56
C LEU A 506 -14.90 -3.19 -9.16
N SER A 507 -14.31 -4.28 -8.67
CA SER A 507 -15.06 -5.42 -8.11
C SER A 507 -15.75 -5.09 -6.78
N TYR A 508 -15.04 -4.46 -5.83
CA TYR A 508 -15.63 -4.04 -4.55
C TYR A 508 -16.78 -3.07 -4.70
N TRP A 509 -16.68 -2.13 -5.63
CA TRP A 509 -17.76 -1.19 -5.93
C TRP A 509 -19.02 -1.94 -6.38
N ARG A 510 -18.87 -2.90 -7.31
CA ARG A 510 -19.98 -3.75 -7.78
C ARG A 510 -20.57 -4.59 -6.65
N HIS A 511 -19.72 -5.13 -5.77
CA HIS A 511 -20.15 -5.82 -4.55
C HIS A 511 -20.97 -4.91 -3.64
N PHE A 512 -20.43 -3.73 -3.35
CA PHE A 512 -21.02 -2.78 -2.41
C PHE A 512 -22.38 -2.28 -2.91
N ASP A 513 -22.50 -1.92 -4.20
CA ASP A 513 -23.76 -1.48 -4.81
C ASP A 513 -24.88 -2.54 -4.69
N ARG A 514 -24.53 -3.83 -4.74
CA ARG A 514 -25.47 -4.95 -4.57
C ARG A 514 -25.81 -5.22 -3.10
N LEU A 515 -24.80 -5.30 -2.22
CA LEU A 515 -25.03 -5.59 -0.79
C LEU A 515 -25.83 -4.52 -0.07
N PHE A 516 -25.65 -3.25 -0.46
CA PHE A 516 -26.27 -2.12 0.19
C PHE A 516 -27.80 -2.19 0.20
N GLN A 517 -28.40 -2.92 -0.76
CA GLN A 517 -29.85 -3.08 -0.87
C GLN A 517 -30.49 -4.10 0.07
N LEU A 518 -29.74 -5.11 0.54
CA LEU A 518 -30.37 -6.36 1.00
C LEU A 518 -30.16 -6.69 2.49
N THR A 519 -29.13 -6.16 3.13
CA THR A 519 -28.70 -6.72 4.44
C THR A 519 -28.49 -5.69 5.54
N MET A 520 -28.06 -4.46 5.20
CA MET A 520 -27.63 -3.50 6.22
C MET A 520 -28.76 -3.00 7.13
N LYS A 521 -29.97 -2.79 6.58
CA LYS A 521 -31.14 -2.36 7.36
C LYS A 521 -31.45 -3.40 8.44
N ASP A 522 -31.52 -4.67 8.06
CA ASP A 522 -31.83 -5.78 8.98
C ASP A 522 -30.70 -6.06 9.98
N GLU A 523 -29.43 -5.99 9.56
CA GLU A 523 -28.28 -6.15 10.45
C GLU A 523 -28.32 -5.18 11.65
N VAL A 524 -28.78 -3.94 11.44
CA VAL A 524 -28.85 -2.93 12.50
C VAL A 524 -29.96 -3.23 13.49
N TYR A 525 -31.16 -3.59 13.01
CA TYR A 525 -32.27 -3.97 13.89
C TYR A 525 -31.93 -5.21 14.72
N ASP A 526 -31.34 -6.21 14.07
CA ASP A 526 -30.85 -7.41 14.73
C ASP A 526 -29.79 -7.10 15.79
N TYR A 527 -28.85 -6.21 15.49
CA TYR A 527 -27.83 -5.78 16.45
C TYR A 527 -28.46 -5.09 17.66
N LEU A 528 -29.40 -4.16 17.44
CA LEU A 528 -30.06 -3.43 18.53
C LEU A 528 -30.90 -4.36 19.41
N ALA A 529 -31.63 -5.31 18.82
CA ALA A 529 -32.39 -6.32 19.55
C ALA A 529 -31.47 -7.26 20.34
N ARG A 530 -30.42 -7.81 19.70
CA ARG A 530 -29.49 -8.77 20.33
C ARG A 530 -28.61 -8.15 21.41
N SER A 531 -28.23 -6.88 21.25
CA SER A 531 -27.39 -6.19 22.23
C SER A 531 -28.15 -5.85 23.52
N GLY A 532 -29.49 -5.85 23.50
CA GLY A 532 -30.31 -5.50 24.66
C GLY A 532 -30.09 -4.06 25.12
N ILE A 533 -29.60 -3.18 24.24
CA ILE A 533 -29.38 -1.75 24.53
C ILE A 533 -30.71 -1.04 24.71
N LEU A 534 -31.70 -1.39 23.89
CA LEU A 534 -33.07 -0.89 24.00
C LEU A 534 -33.92 -1.90 24.78
N ILE A 535 -34.62 -1.40 25.79
CA ILE A 535 -35.56 -2.15 26.61
C ILE A 535 -36.96 -1.61 26.37
N LEU A 536 -37.91 -2.52 26.16
CA LEU A 536 -39.32 -2.21 26.15
C LEU A 536 -39.92 -2.38 27.55
N TRP A 537 -40.70 -1.41 28.02
CA TRP A 537 -41.48 -1.56 29.24
C TRP A 537 -42.96 -1.74 28.90
N ASP A 538 -43.58 -2.78 29.45
CA ASP A 538 -45.02 -2.96 29.36
C ASP A 538 -45.78 -1.98 30.28
N ARG A 539 -47.12 -1.95 30.18
CA ARG A 539 -47.99 -1.13 31.04
C ARG A 539 -47.87 -1.44 32.55
N LYS A 540 -47.25 -2.57 32.91
CA LYS A 540 -47.03 -3.02 34.29
C LYS A 540 -45.57 -2.80 34.73
N ASN A 541 -44.80 -2.02 33.98
CA ASN A 541 -43.37 -1.79 34.19
C ASN A 541 -42.56 -3.10 34.26
N ARG A 542 -42.92 -4.09 33.43
CA ARG A 542 -42.12 -5.29 33.21
C ARG A 542 -41.18 -5.06 32.04
N LYS A 543 -39.91 -5.40 32.26
CA LYS A 543 -38.87 -5.43 31.23
C LYS A 543 -39.23 -6.51 30.20
N MET A 544 -39.41 -6.10 28.95
CA MET A 544 -39.57 -6.96 27.79
C MET A 544 -38.37 -6.80 26.87
N ASN A 545 -37.96 -7.90 26.24
CA ASN A 545 -36.96 -7.84 25.20
C ASN A 545 -37.58 -7.20 23.96
N VAL A 546 -36.83 -6.30 23.34
CA VAL A 546 -37.16 -5.73 22.05
C VAL A 546 -36.79 -6.73 20.98
N ASP A 547 -37.74 -7.11 20.12
CA ASP A 547 -37.45 -7.91 18.93
C ASP A 547 -37.25 -7.01 17.68
N PRO A 548 -36.58 -7.51 16.62
CA PRO A 548 -36.33 -6.73 15.41
C PRO A 548 -37.60 -6.25 14.70
N GLU A 549 -38.68 -7.03 14.75
CA GLU A 549 -39.95 -6.69 14.10
C GLU A 549 -40.66 -5.56 14.82
N PHE A 550 -40.58 -5.52 16.16
CA PHE A 550 -41.00 -4.38 16.96
C PHE A 550 -40.23 -3.12 16.57
N LEU A 551 -38.90 -3.18 16.41
CA LEU A 551 -38.11 -2.01 16.01
C LEU A 551 -38.48 -1.49 14.62
N ARG A 552 -38.76 -2.39 13.67
CA ARG A 552 -39.26 -2.02 12.34
C ARG A 552 -40.59 -1.29 12.44
N ARG A 553 -41.50 -1.82 13.26
CA ARG A 553 -42.86 -1.27 13.46
C ARG A 553 -42.94 -0.09 14.41
N TYR A 554 -41.89 0.18 15.17
CA TYR A 554 -41.84 1.29 16.13
C TYR A 554 -42.08 2.66 15.46
N TYR A 555 -41.85 2.72 14.15
CA TYR A 555 -42.05 3.89 13.31
C TYR A 555 -43.36 3.93 12.53
N THR A 556 -44.13 2.84 12.51
CA THR A 556 -45.41 2.77 11.82
C THR A 556 -46.52 3.17 12.79
N PRO A 557 -47.30 4.22 12.51
CA PRO A 557 -48.45 4.57 13.31
C PRO A 557 -49.55 3.54 13.05
N SER A 558 -49.57 2.44 13.81
CA SER A 558 -50.72 1.55 13.86
C SER A 558 -51.62 1.94 15.04
N GLU A 559 -52.93 1.76 14.89
CA GLU A 559 -53.89 1.94 15.99
C GLU A 559 -53.57 1.01 17.19
N GLU A 560 -52.89 -0.11 16.96
CA GLU A 560 -52.37 -1.00 18.01
C GLU A 560 -51.14 -0.43 18.73
N ALA A 561 -50.25 0.30 18.05
CA ALA A 561 -49.13 1.03 18.64
C ALA A 561 -49.61 2.22 19.49
N ALA A 562 -50.66 2.93 19.04
CA ALA A 562 -51.32 3.96 19.84
C ALA A 562 -51.98 3.37 21.12
N SER A 563 -52.39 2.10 21.08
CA SER A 563 -52.91 1.39 22.25
C SER A 563 -51.79 0.84 23.17
N SER A 564 -50.60 0.54 22.64
CA SER A 564 -49.47 0.07 23.44
C SER A 564 -48.55 1.23 23.81
N LYS A 565 -48.81 1.86 24.98
CA LYS A 565 -47.94 2.82 25.68
C LYS A 565 -46.58 2.20 26.11
N ALA A 566 -45.89 1.52 25.20
CA ALA A 566 -44.66 0.83 25.50
C ALA A 566 -43.49 1.81 25.34
N LEU A 567 -42.87 2.18 26.47
CA LEU A 567 -41.77 3.13 26.51
C LEU A 567 -40.46 2.39 26.22
N LEU A 568 -39.72 2.84 25.19
CA LEU A 568 -38.33 2.40 24.99
C LEU A 568 -37.43 3.15 25.98
N SER A 569 -36.50 2.41 26.59
CA SER A 569 -35.47 2.97 27.47
C SER A 569 -34.13 2.33 27.21
N TYR A 570 -33.05 2.94 27.73
CA TYR A 570 -31.69 2.48 27.52
C TYR A 570 -31.20 1.61 28.69
N ASP A 571 -30.74 0.39 28.42
CA ASP A 571 -30.01 -0.42 29.39
C ASP A 571 -28.56 0.05 29.50
N LEU A 572 -28.24 0.81 30.55
CA LEU A 572 -26.86 1.27 30.80
C LEU A 572 -25.85 0.12 30.81
N SER A 573 -26.24 -1.06 31.31
CA SER A 573 -25.34 -2.20 31.46
C SER A 573 -25.01 -2.92 30.16
N SER A 574 -25.84 -2.71 29.12
CA SER A 574 -25.65 -3.29 27.79
C SER A 574 -24.70 -2.47 26.91
N PHE A 575 -24.31 -1.26 27.32
CA PHE A 575 -23.34 -0.46 26.57
C PHE A 575 -21.92 -1.03 26.74
N PRO A 576 -21.15 -1.18 25.65
CA PRO A 576 -19.85 -1.84 25.68
C PRO A 576 -18.80 -1.14 26.54
N ASP A 577 -19.00 0.13 26.91
CA ASP A 577 -18.06 0.91 27.72
C ASP A 577 -18.47 1.10 29.17
N HIS A 578 -19.64 0.60 29.56
CA HIS A 578 -20.07 0.61 30.94
C HIS A 578 -19.17 -0.32 31.78
N ARG A 579 -18.57 0.22 32.84
CA ARG A 579 -17.62 -0.45 33.76
C ARG A 579 -16.29 -0.88 33.14
N LYS A 580 -15.93 -0.40 31.94
CA LYS A 580 -14.55 -0.55 31.47
C LYS A 580 -13.64 0.40 32.26
N PRO A 581 -12.53 -0.09 32.85
CA PRO A 581 -11.56 0.80 33.48
C PRO A 581 -11.03 1.78 32.43
N SER A 582 -10.94 3.07 32.79
CA SER A 582 -10.24 4.04 31.96
C SER A 582 -8.79 3.56 31.79
N LEU A 583 -8.25 3.67 30.58
CA LEU A 583 -6.87 3.27 30.23
C LEU A 583 -5.77 4.05 30.99
N GLY A 584 -6.12 4.83 32.01
CA GLY A 584 -5.22 5.67 32.79
C GLY A 584 -5.16 5.40 34.29
N GLU A 585 -6.06 4.60 34.90
CA GLU A 585 -6.04 4.41 36.36
C GLU A 585 -6.39 2.97 36.76
N MET A 586 -5.35 2.15 36.97
CA MET A 586 -5.43 1.07 37.96
C MET A 586 -5.32 1.72 39.34
N ASN A 587 -6.45 2.00 39.97
CA ASN A 587 -6.51 2.19 41.41
C ASN A 587 -7.54 1.22 41.98
N GLU A 588 -7.06 0.21 42.70
CA GLU A 588 -7.85 -0.82 43.39
C GLU A 588 -8.66 -0.27 44.58
N ASP A 589 -8.52 1.01 44.93
CA ASP A 589 -9.14 1.62 46.12
C ASP A 589 -10.58 2.13 45.94
N LEU A 590 -11.17 2.05 44.73
CA LEU A 590 -12.53 2.55 44.46
C LEU A 590 -13.66 1.51 44.65
N GLN A 591 -13.37 0.35 45.27
CA GLN A 591 -14.40 -0.66 45.60
C GLN A 591 -15.32 -0.28 46.78
N SER A 592 -15.14 0.88 47.42
CA SER A 592 -16.08 1.37 48.44
C SER A 592 -17.22 2.18 47.79
N GLU A 593 -18.21 1.46 47.26
CA GLU A 593 -19.47 2.05 46.79
C GLU A 593 -20.12 2.92 47.88
N THR A 594 -20.27 4.23 47.64
CA THR A 594 -21.12 5.06 48.50
C THR A 594 -22.60 4.79 48.18
N PRO A 595 -23.50 4.76 49.19
CA PRO A 595 -24.95 4.63 49.00
C PRO A 595 -25.57 5.67 48.06
N ARG A 596 -24.88 6.80 47.82
CA ARG A 596 -25.26 7.86 46.88
C ARG A 596 -25.19 7.43 45.42
N THR A 597 -24.25 6.56 45.03
CA THR A 597 -24.15 6.05 43.66
C THR A 597 -25.28 5.05 43.36
N ARG A 598 -25.67 4.23 44.35
CA ARG A 598 -26.88 3.37 44.27
C ARG A 598 -28.17 4.18 44.24
N ALA A 599 -28.24 5.33 44.92
CA ALA A 599 -29.38 6.25 44.86
C ALA A 599 -29.49 7.00 43.52
N LYS A 600 -28.36 7.37 42.90
CA LYS A 600 -28.32 7.98 41.54
C LYS A 600 -28.57 6.96 40.42
N MET A 601 -28.15 5.70 40.56
CA MET A 601 -28.57 4.60 39.68
C MET A 601 -30.07 4.28 39.81
N LYS A 602 -30.66 4.57 40.98
CA LYS A 602 -32.11 4.57 41.16
C LYS A 602 -32.79 5.63 40.30
N HIS A 603 -32.15 6.76 40.03
CA HIS A 603 -32.71 7.85 39.20
C HIS A 603 -32.97 7.44 37.75
N PHE A 604 -32.09 6.61 37.16
CA PHE A 604 -32.31 5.98 35.86
C PHE A 604 -33.39 4.88 35.89
N ARG A 605 -33.57 4.18 37.02
CA ARG A 605 -34.70 3.24 37.22
C ARG A 605 -36.03 3.97 37.48
N THR A 606 -36.01 5.16 38.09
CA THR A 606 -37.20 6.00 38.36
C THR A 606 -37.54 6.98 37.25
N LEU A 607 -36.93 6.89 36.06
CA LEU A 607 -37.54 7.46 34.85
C LEU A 607 -38.88 6.76 34.51
N GLY A 608 -39.22 5.66 35.19
CA GLY A 608 -40.57 5.08 35.23
C GLY A 608 -41.55 5.74 36.22
N ASP A 609 -41.13 6.73 37.02
CA ASP A 609 -42.03 7.51 37.90
C ASP A 609 -42.42 8.88 37.28
N LEU A 610 -41.90 9.23 36.11
CA LEU A 610 -42.64 10.12 35.24
C LEU A 610 -43.81 9.31 34.70
N SER A 611 -45.04 9.67 35.09
CA SER A 611 -46.26 9.18 34.42
C SER A 611 -45.98 9.11 32.93
N PRO A 612 -46.30 7.98 32.24
CA PRO A 612 -46.08 7.87 30.81
C PRO A 612 -46.69 9.11 30.17
N MET A 613 -45.83 10.00 29.65
CA MET A 613 -46.27 11.25 29.05
C MET A 613 -47.35 10.87 28.06
N SER A 614 -48.56 11.35 28.31
CA SER A 614 -49.67 11.04 27.44
C SER A 614 -49.36 11.64 26.07
N THR A 615 -49.88 11.05 25.00
CA THR A 615 -49.82 11.64 23.65
C THR A 615 -50.38 13.07 23.63
N GLU A 616 -51.20 13.43 24.62
CA GLU A 616 -51.70 14.79 24.90
C GLU A 616 -50.64 15.71 25.54
N ASP A 617 -49.80 15.23 26.47
CA ASP A 617 -48.64 16.00 26.99
C ASP A 617 -47.56 16.21 25.90
N PHE A 618 -47.44 15.25 24.99
CA PHE A 618 -46.53 15.29 23.83
C PHE A 618 -46.96 16.36 22.80
N THR A 619 -48.27 16.58 22.65
CA THR A 619 -48.85 17.60 21.76
C THR A 619 -49.02 18.96 22.45
N GLN A 620 -49.25 19.01 23.77
CA GLN A 620 -49.27 20.26 24.54
C GLN A 620 -47.89 20.92 24.66
N ARG A 621 -46.82 20.15 24.87
CA ARG A 621 -45.44 20.69 24.83
C ARG A 621 -45.04 21.14 23.44
N GLN A 622 -45.64 20.60 22.38
CA GLN A 622 -45.38 20.98 20.98
C GLN A 622 -45.70 22.47 20.69
N GLY A 623 -46.59 23.10 21.48
CA GLY A 623 -46.92 24.52 21.38
C GLY A 623 -45.80 25.45 21.86
N ASP A 624 -45.20 25.15 23.02
CA ASP A 624 -44.10 25.96 23.61
C ASP A 624 -42.70 25.53 23.10
N THR A 625 -42.53 24.30 22.61
CA THR A 625 -41.24 23.78 22.12
C THR A 625 -40.93 24.08 20.65
N SER A 626 -41.89 24.62 19.89
CA SER A 626 -41.68 24.97 18.47
C SER A 626 -40.66 26.09 18.27
N GLU A 627 -40.68 27.13 19.12
CA GLU A 627 -39.67 28.20 19.10
C GLU A 627 -38.30 27.73 19.62
N LEU A 628 -38.28 26.76 20.54
CA LEU A 628 -37.07 26.15 21.11
C LEU A 628 -36.32 25.25 20.10
N LEU A 629 -37.06 24.48 19.31
CA LEU A 629 -36.51 23.54 18.32
C LEU A 629 -36.03 24.24 17.05
N THR A 630 -36.69 25.32 16.65
CA THR A 630 -36.30 26.11 15.46
C THR A 630 -35.01 26.90 15.64
N ALA A 631 -34.60 27.17 16.88
CA ALA A 631 -33.40 27.93 17.21
C ALA A 631 -32.08 27.13 17.14
N SER A 632 -32.12 25.79 17.22
CA SER A 632 -30.92 24.94 17.17
C SER A 632 -30.82 24.17 15.85
N ASP A 633 -29.61 24.00 15.33
CA ASP A 633 -29.36 23.20 14.11
C ASP A 633 -29.85 21.75 14.27
N LEU A 634 -29.68 21.19 15.46
CA LEU A 634 -30.16 19.85 15.82
C LEU A 634 -31.69 19.76 15.83
N GLY A 635 -32.38 20.73 16.42
CA GLY A 635 -33.84 20.78 16.40
C GLY A 635 -34.40 20.93 14.98
N ARG A 636 -33.80 21.79 14.15
CA ARG A 636 -34.17 21.92 12.72
C ARG A 636 -33.98 20.63 11.93
N ALA A 637 -32.89 19.90 12.19
CA ALA A 637 -32.62 18.61 11.56
C ALA A 637 -33.58 17.51 12.05
N TYR A 638 -34.10 17.62 13.27
CA TYR A 638 -35.03 16.67 13.88
C TYR A 638 -36.50 16.92 13.52
N THR A 639 -36.92 18.16 13.29
CA THR A 639 -38.33 18.52 12.96
C THR A 639 -38.97 17.62 11.88
N PRO A 640 -38.31 17.30 10.75
CA PRO A 640 -38.87 16.41 9.73
C PRO A 640 -39.21 15.01 10.25
N LEU A 641 -38.48 14.50 11.24
CA LEU A 641 -38.72 13.20 11.88
C LEU A 641 -40.01 13.17 12.71
N THR A 642 -40.52 14.33 13.12
CA THR A 642 -41.81 14.47 13.83
C THR A 642 -43.00 14.72 12.92
N GLN A 643 -42.74 15.25 11.71
CA GLN A 643 -43.77 15.63 10.74
C GLN A 643 -44.06 14.52 9.73
N THR A 644 -43.08 13.68 9.41
CA THR A 644 -43.24 12.57 8.46
C THR A 644 -43.76 11.33 9.18
N LEU A 645 -44.93 10.85 8.75
CA LEU A 645 -45.69 9.76 9.39
C LEU A 645 -45.06 8.36 9.23
N GLN A 646 -43.84 8.20 8.69
CA GLN A 646 -43.17 6.90 8.62
C GLN A 646 -41.64 7.07 8.65
N ALA A 647 -40.98 6.98 9.81
CA ALA A 647 -39.51 7.00 9.83
C ALA A 647 -38.87 5.77 9.16
N GLU A 648 -39.65 4.74 8.85
CA GLU A 648 -39.24 3.67 7.94
C GLU A 648 -38.90 4.24 6.55
N SER A 649 -39.69 5.21 6.05
CA SER A 649 -39.37 5.92 4.81
C SER A 649 -38.05 6.68 4.95
N LEU A 650 -37.74 7.28 6.11
CA LEU A 650 -36.48 7.98 6.34
C LEU A 650 -35.25 7.06 6.35
N ILE A 651 -35.39 5.83 6.86
CA ILE A 651 -34.32 4.83 6.83
C ILE A 651 -34.15 4.31 5.39
N ASP A 652 -35.25 4.05 4.69
CA ASP A 652 -35.19 3.64 3.28
C ASP A 652 -34.63 4.76 2.39
N ASP A 653 -35.01 6.02 2.64
CA ASP A 653 -34.47 7.21 2.01
C ASP A 653 -32.98 7.36 2.29
N LEU A 654 -32.53 7.14 3.54
CA LEU A 654 -31.09 7.11 3.87
C LEU A 654 -30.34 6.11 2.99
N TYR A 655 -30.82 4.88 2.87
CA TYR A 655 -30.16 3.87 2.03
C TYR A 655 -30.31 4.21 0.52
N ASN A 656 -31.42 4.77 0.07
CA ASN A 656 -31.60 5.16 -1.32
C ASN A 656 -30.71 6.37 -1.70
N ASP A 657 -30.58 7.36 -0.82
CA ASP A 657 -29.76 8.56 -0.99
C ASP A 657 -28.27 8.21 -1.04
N VAL A 658 -27.82 7.39 -0.07
CA VAL A 658 -26.44 6.90 -0.06
C VAL A 658 -26.16 6.15 -1.33
N ARG A 659 -27.03 5.22 -1.74
CA ARG A 659 -26.85 4.46 -2.98
C ARG A 659 -26.80 5.37 -4.20
N THR A 660 -27.72 6.33 -4.30
CA THR A 660 -27.81 7.25 -5.45
C THR A 660 -26.56 8.10 -5.57
N SER A 661 -26.12 8.70 -4.46
CA SER A 661 -24.87 9.47 -4.41
C SER A 661 -23.65 8.60 -4.69
N PHE A 662 -23.58 7.39 -4.14
CA PHE A 662 -22.51 6.45 -4.42
C PHE A 662 -22.43 6.10 -5.91
N ARG A 663 -23.56 5.76 -6.54
CA ARG A 663 -23.62 5.52 -7.99
C ARG A 663 -23.19 6.75 -8.78
N HIS A 664 -23.58 7.93 -8.32
CA HIS A 664 -23.21 9.18 -8.97
C HIS A 664 -21.70 9.46 -8.95
N HIS A 665 -21.04 9.20 -7.82
CA HIS A 665 -19.63 9.56 -7.60
C HIS A 665 -18.63 8.43 -7.89
N MET A 666 -19.02 7.17 -7.64
CA MET A 666 -18.13 6.00 -7.72
C MET A 666 -18.23 5.26 -9.06
N ALA A 667 -19.29 5.48 -9.85
CA ALA A 667 -19.43 4.82 -11.15
C ALA A 667 -18.21 5.11 -12.06
N PRO A 668 -17.49 4.07 -12.52
CA PRO A 668 -16.35 4.22 -13.41
C PRO A 668 -16.78 4.72 -14.78
N GLY A 669 -15.87 5.40 -15.50
CA GLY A 669 -16.11 5.80 -16.89
C GLY A 669 -17.16 6.90 -17.08
N ARG A 670 -17.62 7.54 -15.99
CA ARG A 670 -18.48 8.73 -16.06
C ARG A 670 -17.81 9.87 -16.82
N ARG A 671 -16.48 9.90 -16.79
CA ARG A 671 -15.64 10.78 -17.60
C ARG A 671 -15.07 9.96 -18.75
N ALA A 672 -15.10 10.51 -19.96
CA ALA A 672 -14.63 9.82 -21.18
C ALA A 672 -13.16 9.36 -21.12
N THR A 673 -12.35 9.93 -20.22
CA THR A 673 -10.92 9.64 -20.04
C THR A 673 -10.62 8.69 -18.88
N GLU A 674 -11.59 8.43 -18.00
CA GLU A 674 -11.42 7.46 -16.91
C GLU A 674 -11.41 6.03 -17.43
N ALA A 675 -10.82 5.12 -16.65
CA ALA A 675 -10.91 3.70 -16.91
C ALA A 675 -12.39 3.27 -17.06
N PRO A 676 -12.78 2.71 -18.22
CA PRO A 676 -14.14 2.21 -18.37
C PRO A 676 -14.40 1.04 -17.44
N VAL A 677 -15.67 0.79 -17.09
CA VAL A 677 -16.07 -0.30 -16.18
C VAL A 677 -15.56 -1.66 -16.66
N TYR A 678 -15.53 -1.87 -17.98
CA TYR A 678 -15.05 -3.10 -18.61
C TYR A 678 -13.53 -3.22 -18.65
N PHE A 679 -12.74 -2.17 -18.36
CA PHE A 679 -11.28 -2.15 -18.52
C PHE A 679 -10.57 -3.40 -17.97
N PRO A 680 -10.84 -3.89 -16.74
CA PRO A 680 -10.09 -5.02 -16.19
C PRO A 680 -10.60 -6.39 -16.62
N TYR A 681 -11.76 -6.52 -17.27
CA TYR A 681 -12.47 -7.82 -17.41
C TYR A 681 -11.60 -8.93 -18.02
N ALA A 682 -10.80 -8.63 -19.04
CA ALA A 682 -9.97 -9.62 -19.71
C ALA A 682 -8.87 -10.22 -18.81
N LEU A 683 -8.48 -9.53 -17.74
CA LEU A 683 -7.45 -9.98 -16.82
C LEU A 683 -7.91 -9.88 -15.36
N ASP A 684 -9.21 -9.85 -15.12
CA ASP A 684 -9.80 -9.88 -13.79
C ASP A 684 -9.55 -11.26 -13.17
N LYS A 685 -9.09 -11.28 -11.91
CA LYS A 685 -8.79 -12.51 -11.16
C LYS A 685 -9.95 -13.50 -11.24
N HIS A 686 -11.18 -13.04 -11.01
CA HIS A 686 -12.33 -13.93 -10.95
C HIS A 686 -12.63 -14.55 -12.32
N ILE A 687 -12.46 -13.79 -13.41
CA ILE A 687 -12.67 -14.28 -14.77
C ILE A 687 -11.60 -15.31 -15.17
N ILE A 688 -10.33 -15.07 -14.84
CA ILE A 688 -9.26 -16.04 -15.12
C ILE A 688 -9.48 -17.33 -14.33
N LEU A 689 -9.89 -17.23 -13.07
CA LEU A 689 -10.24 -18.40 -12.27
C LEU A 689 -11.47 -19.14 -12.84
N ASP A 690 -12.49 -18.42 -13.34
CA ASP A 690 -13.65 -19.04 -13.99
C ASP A 690 -13.21 -19.83 -15.23
N ILE A 691 -12.36 -19.25 -16.09
CA ILE A 691 -11.81 -19.92 -17.27
C ILE A 691 -11.03 -21.19 -16.88
N THR A 692 -10.26 -21.11 -15.80
CA THR A 692 -9.48 -22.23 -15.25
C THR A 692 -10.40 -23.37 -14.78
N GLU A 693 -11.48 -23.03 -14.06
CA GLU A 693 -12.49 -23.98 -13.58
C GLU A 693 -13.33 -24.57 -14.72
N CYS A 694 -13.54 -23.83 -15.81
CA CYS A 694 -14.23 -24.26 -17.02
C CYS A 694 -13.34 -25.11 -17.96
N ASN A 695 -12.24 -25.69 -17.46
CA ASN A 695 -11.28 -26.51 -18.21
C ASN A 695 -10.49 -25.81 -19.32
N GLY A 696 -10.54 -24.48 -19.42
CA GLY A 696 -9.73 -23.67 -20.34
C GLY A 696 -10.11 -23.86 -21.80
N ASP A 697 -10.91 -22.94 -22.30
CA ASP A 697 -11.28 -22.74 -23.70
C ASP A 697 -12.18 -21.49 -23.70
N TYR A 698 -11.79 -20.42 -24.41
CA TYR A 698 -12.58 -19.19 -24.43
C TYR A 698 -13.96 -19.39 -25.04
N GLU A 699 -14.07 -20.17 -26.12
CA GLU A 699 -15.34 -20.42 -26.79
C GLU A 699 -16.29 -21.21 -25.88
N TYR A 700 -15.75 -22.23 -25.20
CA TYR A 700 -16.51 -22.99 -24.21
C TYR A 700 -16.94 -22.14 -23.01
N PHE A 701 -16.00 -21.38 -22.43
CA PHE A 701 -16.26 -20.47 -21.33
C PHE A 701 -17.34 -19.43 -21.68
N ASN A 702 -17.29 -18.89 -22.90
CA ASN A 702 -18.22 -17.88 -23.34
C ASN A 702 -19.62 -18.44 -23.61
N ASN A 703 -19.71 -19.60 -24.28
CA ASN A 703 -20.97 -20.11 -24.81
C ASN A 703 -21.68 -21.13 -23.92
N TYR A 704 -20.93 -21.88 -23.09
CA TYR A 704 -21.47 -23.06 -22.42
C TYR A 704 -21.21 -23.11 -20.92
N CYS A 705 -20.10 -22.53 -20.43
CA CYS A 705 -19.76 -22.66 -19.02
C CYS A 705 -20.60 -21.76 -18.10
N VAL A 706 -21.38 -22.42 -17.24
CA VAL A 706 -22.08 -21.84 -16.08
C VAL A 706 -21.75 -22.73 -14.88
N LEU A 707 -21.07 -22.17 -13.89
CA LEU A 707 -20.63 -22.92 -12.70
C LEU A 707 -21.79 -22.96 -11.70
N SER A 708 -22.12 -24.15 -11.17
CA SER A 708 -23.36 -24.39 -10.41
C SER A 708 -23.36 -23.84 -8.98
N ASP A 709 -22.20 -23.50 -8.42
CA ASP A 709 -22.02 -22.96 -7.06
C ASP A 709 -21.67 -21.46 -7.09
N THR A 710 -22.44 -20.67 -7.86
CA THR A 710 -22.19 -19.23 -8.08
C THR A 710 -22.71 -18.38 -6.93
N ASP A 711 -21.98 -18.34 -5.80
CA ASP A 711 -22.05 -17.17 -4.93
C ASP A 711 -21.46 -15.98 -5.71
N PRO A 712 -22.24 -14.92 -6.02
CA PRO A 712 -21.73 -13.74 -6.72
C PRO A 712 -20.54 -13.09 -6.00
N ALA A 713 -20.39 -13.30 -4.69
CA ALA A 713 -19.25 -12.88 -3.89
C ALA A 713 -17.92 -13.46 -4.38
N ASN A 714 -17.90 -14.75 -4.67
CA ASN A 714 -16.69 -15.48 -5.08
C ASN A 714 -16.33 -15.26 -6.56
N ARG A 715 -17.23 -14.63 -7.32
CA ARG A 715 -17.09 -14.35 -8.76
C ARG A 715 -16.80 -12.87 -9.04
N GLY A 716 -16.71 -12.01 -8.02
CA GLY A 716 -16.34 -10.60 -8.18
C GLY A 716 -17.46 -9.71 -8.75
N TYR A 717 -18.72 -10.16 -8.67
CA TYR A 717 -19.93 -9.44 -9.11
C TYR A 717 -19.88 -8.84 -10.52
N PRO A 718 -19.49 -9.59 -11.57
CA PRO A 718 -19.50 -9.07 -12.93
C PRO A 718 -20.92 -8.70 -13.36
N GLU A 719 -21.05 -7.65 -14.18
CA GLU A 719 -22.38 -7.17 -14.58
C GLU A 719 -23.12 -8.11 -15.55
N TYR A 720 -22.44 -9.13 -16.08
CA TYR A 720 -23.07 -10.19 -16.86
C TYR A 720 -23.65 -11.30 -15.98
N ILE A 721 -23.51 -11.24 -14.65
CA ILE A 721 -24.17 -12.14 -13.70
C ILE A 721 -25.24 -11.37 -12.94
N ASP A 722 -26.50 -11.76 -13.11
CA ASP A 722 -27.65 -11.17 -12.42
C ASP A 722 -27.76 -11.61 -10.94
N GLU A 723 -28.80 -11.16 -10.24
CA GLU A 723 -29.02 -11.50 -8.82
C GLU A 723 -29.40 -12.97 -8.59
N ALA A 724 -29.98 -13.62 -9.60
CA ALA A 724 -30.31 -15.04 -9.57
C ALA A 724 -29.11 -15.93 -9.98
N GLY A 725 -27.95 -15.33 -10.28
CA GLY A 725 -26.76 -16.04 -10.72
C GLY A 725 -26.77 -16.43 -12.19
N ASN A 726 -27.74 -15.98 -12.99
CA ASN A 726 -27.79 -16.25 -14.42
C ASN A 726 -26.72 -15.43 -15.16
N VAL A 727 -26.14 -16.06 -16.18
CA VAL A 727 -25.07 -15.50 -16.98
C VAL A 727 -25.62 -14.97 -18.31
N ASP A 728 -25.46 -13.67 -18.57
CA ASP A 728 -25.59 -13.07 -19.89
C ASP A 728 -24.31 -13.28 -20.71
N LYS A 729 -24.33 -14.29 -21.58
CA LYS A 729 -23.19 -14.70 -22.42
C LYS A 729 -22.79 -13.62 -23.43
N THR A 730 -23.77 -12.89 -23.99
CA THR A 730 -23.51 -11.83 -24.97
C THR A 730 -22.79 -10.67 -24.30
N LYS A 731 -23.26 -10.26 -23.12
CA LYS A 731 -22.64 -9.20 -22.33
C LYS A 731 -21.25 -9.61 -21.83
N ARG A 732 -21.06 -10.87 -21.44
CA ARG A 732 -19.75 -11.44 -21.06
C ARG A 732 -18.74 -11.30 -22.21
N HIS A 733 -19.09 -11.77 -23.40
CA HIS A 733 -18.24 -11.68 -24.59
C HIS A 733 -17.86 -10.23 -24.90
N ASP A 734 -18.86 -9.35 -25.00
CA ASP A 734 -18.69 -7.94 -25.33
C ASP A 734 -17.75 -7.24 -24.35
N PHE A 735 -17.91 -7.47 -23.04
CA PHE A 735 -17.08 -6.83 -22.02
C PHE A 735 -15.63 -7.32 -22.05
N ILE A 736 -15.38 -8.60 -22.30
CA ILE A 736 -14.02 -9.13 -22.46
C ILE A 736 -13.36 -8.53 -23.71
N MET A 737 -14.05 -8.50 -24.84
CA MET A 737 -13.49 -7.93 -26.07
C MET A 737 -13.19 -6.43 -25.94
N LYS A 738 -14.09 -5.66 -25.31
CA LYS A 738 -13.87 -4.25 -24.99
C LYS A 738 -12.71 -4.03 -24.01
N SER A 739 -12.55 -4.92 -23.03
CA SER A 739 -11.42 -4.92 -22.10
C SER A 739 -10.09 -5.12 -22.83
N ILE A 740 -10.01 -6.11 -23.72
CA ILE A 740 -8.81 -6.38 -24.53
C ILE A 740 -8.43 -5.14 -25.35
N ALA A 741 -9.39 -4.55 -26.05
CA ALA A 741 -9.16 -3.33 -26.83
C ALA A 741 -8.68 -2.15 -25.96
N ALA A 742 -9.20 -2.02 -24.74
CA ALA A 742 -8.77 -1.00 -23.79
C ALA A 742 -7.34 -1.26 -23.27
N ILE A 743 -6.99 -2.51 -22.97
CA ILE A 743 -5.63 -2.90 -22.57
C ILE A 743 -4.64 -2.60 -23.71
N GLU A 744 -4.96 -3.01 -24.94
CA GLU A 744 -4.15 -2.75 -26.13
C GLU A 744 -3.87 -1.25 -26.28
N LYS A 745 -4.93 -0.44 -26.18
CA LYS A 745 -4.89 1.02 -26.30
C LYS A 745 -4.06 1.69 -25.18
N TYR A 746 -4.39 1.43 -23.91
CA TYR A 746 -3.81 2.18 -22.79
C TYR A 746 -2.43 1.68 -22.37
N CYS A 747 -2.18 0.37 -22.49
CA CYS A 747 -0.89 -0.24 -22.16
C CYS A 747 0.10 -0.22 -23.34
N ALA A 748 -0.32 0.25 -24.52
CA ALA A 748 0.49 0.28 -25.75
C ALA A 748 1.04 -1.10 -26.14
N LEU A 749 0.17 -2.11 -26.15
CA LEU A 749 0.50 -3.51 -26.43
C LEU A 749 -0.20 -3.98 -27.71
N PRO A 750 0.28 -3.60 -28.91
CA PRO A 750 -0.37 -3.95 -30.17
C PRO A 750 -0.41 -5.48 -30.37
N GLY A 751 -1.55 -5.98 -30.82
CA GLY A 751 -1.77 -7.41 -31.08
C GLY A 751 -1.97 -8.28 -29.83
N VAL A 752 -2.12 -7.68 -28.65
CA VAL A 752 -2.30 -8.42 -27.38
C VAL A 752 -3.52 -9.35 -27.39
N GLN A 753 -4.54 -9.05 -28.20
CA GLN A 753 -5.75 -9.88 -28.35
C GLN A 753 -5.43 -11.35 -28.65
N ALA A 754 -4.59 -11.62 -29.65
CA ALA A 754 -4.26 -13.00 -30.03
C ALA A 754 -3.55 -13.75 -28.88
N HIS A 755 -2.75 -13.04 -28.10
CA HIS A 755 -2.01 -13.58 -26.96
C HIS A 755 -2.92 -13.84 -25.76
N ILE A 756 -3.90 -12.96 -25.48
CA ILE A 756 -4.91 -13.18 -24.43
C ILE A 756 -5.78 -14.40 -24.78
N MET A 757 -6.21 -14.54 -26.04
CA MET A 757 -6.98 -15.72 -26.46
C MET A 757 -6.18 -17.01 -26.32
N LYS A 758 -4.89 -16.98 -26.71
CA LYS A 758 -3.99 -18.12 -26.49
C LYS A 758 -3.86 -18.45 -25.00
N PHE A 759 -3.69 -17.44 -24.15
CA PHE A 759 -3.60 -17.61 -22.70
C PHE A 759 -4.87 -18.28 -22.14
N TYR A 760 -6.06 -17.81 -22.51
CA TYR A 760 -7.32 -18.41 -22.07
C TYR A 760 -7.45 -19.89 -22.45
N ASN A 761 -7.01 -20.25 -23.65
CA ASN A 761 -7.10 -21.63 -24.15
C ASN A 761 -6.05 -22.57 -23.51
N THR A 762 -5.04 -22.04 -22.83
CA THR A 762 -3.91 -22.84 -22.32
C THR A 762 -3.83 -22.85 -20.79
N VAL A 763 -4.29 -21.79 -20.12
CA VAL A 763 -4.10 -21.58 -18.67
C VAL A 763 -4.64 -22.73 -17.82
N ALA A 764 -5.83 -23.27 -18.11
CA ALA A 764 -6.40 -24.36 -17.31
C ALA A 764 -5.60 -25.67 -17.44
N GLY A 765 -5.06 -25.94 -18.62
CA GLY A 765 -4.17 -27.08 -18.83
C GLY A 765 -2.87 -26.90 -18.07
N ALA A 766 -2.31 -25.69 -18.06
CA ALA A 766 -1.06 -25.39 -17.38
C ALA A 766 -1.22 -25.39 -15.84
N VAL A 767 -2.30 -24.81 -15.31
CA VAL A 767 -2.62 -24.85 -13.87
C VAL A 767 -2.73 -26.27 -13.34
N ARG A 768 -3.36 -27.18 -14.10
CA ARG A 768 -3.46 -28.61 -13.71
C ARG A 768 -2.12 -29.33 -13.62
N LYS A 769 -1.09 -28.83 -14.30
CA LYS A 769 0.27 -29.38 -14.27
C LYS A 769 1.12 -28.79 -13.14
N LEU A 770 0.66 -27.74 -12.46
CA LEU A 770 1.39 -27.15 -11.34
C LEU A 770 1.16 -27.95 -10.07
N ASP A 771 2.27 -28.34 -9.42
CA ASP A 771 2.23 -29.06 -8.14
C ASP A 771 1.57 -28.23 -7.01
N THR A 772 1.62 -26.89 -7.10
CA THR A 772 1.18 -25.98 -6.03
C THR A 772 0.39 -24.77 -6.54
N TRP A 773 -0.80 -24.99 -7.10
CA TRP A 773 -1.76 -23.89 -7.36
C TRP A 773 -2.56 -23.56 -6.08
N PRO A 774 -2.48 -22.33 -5.53
CA PRO A 774 -3.24 -21.95 -4.34
C PRO A 774 -4.76 -22.06 -4.54
N THR A 775 -5.43 -22.79 -3.64
CA THR A 775 -6.88 -23.00 -3.71
C THR A 775 -7.70 -21.83 -3.16
N ASN A 776 -7.07 -20.95 -2.37
CA ASN A 776 -7.75 -19.86 -1.66
C ASN A 776 -7.79 -18.53 -2.44
N PHE A 777 -7.44 -18.49 -3.73
CA PHE A 777 -7.48 -17.24 -4.51
C PHE A 777 -8.87 -16.62 -4.60
N ARG A 778 -9.93 -17.44 -4.53
CA ARG A 778 -11.33 -16.98 -4.49
C ARG A 778 -11.62 -16.19 -3.22
N ASP A 779 -11.12 -16.66 -2.08
CA ASP A 779 -11.34 -16.05 -0.76
C ASP A 779 -10.49 -14.79 -0.54
N GLN A 780 -9.44 -14.62 -1.36
CA GLN A 780 -8.56 -13.47 -1.28
C GLN A 780 -9.23 -12.20 -1.79
N LYS A 781 -9.37 -11.26 -0.87
CA LYS A 781 -9.91 -9.92 -1.08
C LYS A 781 -9.11 -9.04 -2.05
N ILE A 782 -7.80 -9.26 -2.17
CA ILE A 782 -6.90 -8.41 -2.96
C ILE A 782 -6.26 -9.30 -4.04
N SER A 783 -6.21 -8.83 -5.28
CA SER A 783 -5.73 -9.65 -6.41
C SER A 783 -4.22 -9.62 -6.61
N VAL A 784 -3.49 -8.82 -5.82
CA VAL A 784 -2.01 -8.71 -5.88
C VAL A 784 -1.32 -10.08 -5.75
N GLY A 785 -1.72 -10.91 -4.78
CA GLY A 785 -1.12 -12.24 -4.59
C GLY A 785 -1.38 -13.18 -5.77
N PHE A 786 -2.55 -13.07 -6.41
CA PHE A 786 -2.89 -13.81 -7.61
C PHE A 786 -2.02 -13.39 -8.80
N TYR A 787 -1.94 -12.08 -9.10
CA TYR A 787 -1.09 -11.58 -10.18
C TYR A 787 0.39 -11.85 -9.95
N GLN A 788 0.85 -11.75 -8.69
CA GLN A 788 2.22 -12.12 -8.33
C GLN A 788 2.51 -13.59 -8.67
N THR A 789 1.56 -14.50 -8.42
CA THR A 789 1.70 -15.92 -8.77
C THR A 789 1.77 -16.11 -10.27
N LEU A 790 0.88 -15.46 -11.04
CA LEU A 790 0.92 -15.51 -12.52
C LEU A 790 2.26 -15.01 -13.08
N LEU A 791 2.80 -13.93 -12.52
CA LEU A 791 4.07 -13.36 -12.98
C LEU A 791 5.28 -14.21 -12.58
N ASN A 792 5.25 -14.86 -11.40
CA ASN A 792 6.33 -15.74 -10.94
C ASN A 792 6.35 -17.07 -11.70
N GLU A 793 5.17 -17.61 -12.01
CA GLU A 793 4.99 -18.89 -12.69
C GLU A 793 4.75 -18.73 -14.20
N GLY A 794 5.05 -17.57 -14.78
CA GLY A 794 4.73 -17.26 -16.18
C GLY A 794 5.23 -18.30 -17.18
N ASP A 795 6.45 -18.80 -17.00
CA ASP A 795 7.03 -19.87 -17.82
C ASP A 795 6.30 -21.20 -17.63
N SER A 796 6.03 -21.59 -16.37
CA SER A 796 5.33 -22.83 -16.00
C SER A 796 3.88 -22.85 -16.48
N LEU A 797 3.26 -21.67 -16.52
CA LEU A 797 1.88 -21.45 -16.96
C LEU A 797 1.75 -21.17 -18.46
N GLU A 798 2.86 -21.18 -19.20
CA GLU A 798 2.93 -20.89 -20.64
C GLU A 798 2.31 -19.53 -21.01
N ILE A 799 2.37 -18.54 -20.11
CA ILE A 799 1.78 -17.22 -20.30
C ILE A 799 2.60 -16.43 -21.33
N PRO A 800 2.00 -15.92 -22.42
CA PRO A 800 2.74 -15.13 -23.40
C PRO A 800 3.30 -13.83 -22.81
N ASP A 801 4.48 -13.39 -23.26
CA ASP A 801 5.16 -12.18 -22.78
C ASP A 801 4.27 -10.92 -22.82
N LEU A 802 3.48 -10.74 -23.88
CA LEU A 802 2.54 -9.61 -23.99
C LEU A 802 1.43 -9.66 -22.92
N VAL A 803 1.00 -10.86 -22.50
CA VAL A 803 0.04 -11.03 -21.41
C VAL A 803 0.70 -10.74 -20.07
N LEU A 804 1.95 -11.16 -19.87
CA LEU A 804 2.73 -10.78 -18.67
C LEU A 804 2.90 -9.25 -18.58
N GLN A 805 3.15 -8.57 -19.69
CA GLN A 805 3.22 -7.11 -19.73
C GLN A 805 1.85 -6.45 -19.47
N ALA A 806 0.76 -7.02 -19.99
CA ALA A 806 -0.60 -6.55 -19.69
C ALA A 806 -0.95 -6.70 -18.19
N ILE A 807 -0.55 -7.81 -17.55
CA ILE A 807 -0.71 -8.01 -16.10
C ILE A 807 0.10 -6.96 -15.33
N LYS A 808 1.36 -6.71 -15.72
CA LYS A 808 2.18 -5.64 -15.13
C LYS A 808 1.52 -4.27 -15.31
N CYS A 809 0.90 -3.99 -16.45
CA CYS A 809 0.16 -2.75 -16.68
C CYS A 809 -1.01 -2.59 -15.69
N ILE A 810 -1.77 -3.66 -15.42
CA ILE A 810 -2.87 -3.62 -14.43
C ILE A 810 -2.34 -3.39 -13.01
N LEU A 811 -1.24 -4.05 -12.63
CA LEU A 811 -0.63 -3.90 -11.30
C LEU A 811 -0.20 -2.46 -10.98
N VAL A 812 0.18 -1.69 -11.98
CA VAL A 812 0.71 -0.34 -11.77
C VAL A 812 -0.37 0.73 -11.76
N ILE A 813 -1.64 0.41 -12.01
CA ILE A 813 -2.74 1.38 -11.95
C ILE A 813 -3.30 1.40 -10.52
N PRO A 814 -3.00 2.46 -9.75
CA PRO A 814 -3.45 2.54 -8.37
C PRO A 814 -4.95 2.80 -8.33
N ALA A 815 -5.59 2.37 -7.25
CA ALA A 815 -6.98 2.72 -6.97
C ALA A 815 -7.15 4.07 -6.28
N SER A 816 -6.13 4.53 -5.56
CA SER A 816 -6.16 5.78 -4.83
C SER A 816 -4.86 6.55 -4.97
N ASN A 817 -4.97 7.83 -4.64
CA ASN A 817 -3.86 8.76 -4.57
C ASN A 817 -3.46 9.02 -3.10
N ALA A 818 -3.53 8.01 -2.23
CA ALA A 818 -3.19 8.15 -0.82
C ALA A 818 -1.68 8.38 -0.59
N ASP A 819 -0.85 7.87 -1.50
CA ASP A 819 0.60 7.94 -1.43
C ASP A 819 1.15 9.40 -1.45
N PRO A 820 0.63 10.29 -2.33
CA PRO A 820 0.95 11.73 -2.24
C PRO A 820 0.52 12.40 -0.93
N GLU A 821 -0.65 12.07 -0.36
CA GLU A 821 -1.05 12.60 0.95
C GLU A 821 -0.06 12.23 2.07
N ARG A 822 0.45 10.99 2.03
CA ARG A 822 1.52 10.54 2.94
C ARG A 822 2.82 11.33 2.72
N SER A 823 3.12 11.71 1.48
CA SER A 823 4.23 12.62 1.17
C SER A 823 4.04 13.99 1.80
N PHE A 824 2.83 14.56 1.78
CA PHE A 824 2.56 15.85 2.44
C PHE A 824 2.65 15.78 3.97
N SER A 825 2.23 14.64 4.55
CA SER A 825 2.41 14.36 5.96
C SER A 825 3.90 14.28 6.32
N LEU A 826 4.70 13.62 5.47
CA LEU A 826 6.15 13.58 5.61
C LEU A 826 6.79 14.97 5.48
N ILE A 827 6.40 15.76 4.48
CA ILE A 827 6.85 17.14 4.27
C ILE A 827 6.57 17.98 5.53
N SER A 828 5.34 17.90 6.04
CA SER A 828 4.96 18.60 7.28
C SER A 828 5.87 18.21 8.44
N ARG A 829 6.21 16.93 8.59
CA ARG A 829 7.13 16.46 9.62
C ARG A 829 8.57 16.92 9.40
N LEU A 830 9.06 16.90 8.16
CA LEU A 830 10.43 17.30 7.81
C LEU A 830 10.66 18.81 7.94
N ILE A 831 9.61 19.62 7.80
CA ILE A 831 9.66 21.07 7.93
C ILE A 831 9.41 21.52 9.38
N LYS A 832 8.56 20.81 10.13
CA LYS A 832 8.33 21.11 11.55
C LYS A 832 9.56 20.72 12.40
N GLY A 833 9.91 21.55 13.40
CA GLY A 833 11.00 21.27 14.36
C GLY A 833 12.38 21.87 13.98
N GLU A 834 13.47 21.22 14.41
CA GLU A 834 14.87 21.69 14.27
C GLU A 834 15.38 21.85 12.82
N ARG A 835 14.56 21.53 11.80
CA ARG A 835 14.90 21.63 10.37
C ARG A 835 14.35 22.89 9.70
N GLY A 836 13.68 23.77 10.43
CA GLY A 836 12.70 24.80 10.01
C GLY A 836 12.84 25.64 8.73
N ASN A 837 13.87 25.48 7.90
CA ASN A 837 14.14 26.26 6.68
C ASN A 837 14.71 25.44 5.51
N LEU A 838 14.32 24.16 5.33
CA LEU A 838 14.76 23.41 4.14
C LEU A 838 14.12 23.98 2.87
N GLY A 839 14.96 24.41 1.91
CA GLY A 839 14.50 24.76 0.56
C GLY A 839 13.97 23.53 -0.19
N THR A 840 13.14 23.77 -1.22
CA THR A 840 12.46 22.71 -1.99
C THR A 840 13.41 21.63 -2.52
N GLU A 841 14.59 22.01 -3.06
CA GLU A 841 15.59 21.04 -3.55
C GLU A 841 16.12 20.14 -2.42
N ALA A 842 16.47 20.72 -1.27
CA ALA A 842 16.95 19.95 -0.13
C ALA A 842 15.86 19.03 0.44
N LEU A 843 14.61 19.49 0.43
CA LEU A 843 13.46 18.70 0.84
C LEU A 843 13.22 17.53 -0.13
N ASP A 844 13.29 17.74 -1.44
CA ASP A 844 13.16 16.68 -2.46
C ASP A 844 14.21 15.58 -2.26
N ILE A 845 15.47 15.97 -2.07
CA ILE A 845 16.59 15.05 -1.87
C ILE A 845 16.40 14.21 -0.60
N VAL A 846 15.96 14.83 0.50
CA VAL A 846 15.68 14.11 1.75
C VAL A 846 14.49 13.16 1.55
N MET A 847 13.43 13.59 0.87
CA MET A 847 12.28 12.75 0.57
C MET A 847 12.64 11.53 -0.28
N MET A 848 13.52 11.70 -1.26
CA MET A 848 14.05 10.61 -2.09
C MET A 848 14.68 9.51 -1.23
N ILE A 849 15.60 9.86 -0.32
CA ILE A 849 16.21 8.86 0.58
C ILE A 849 15.21 8.33 1.60
N HIS A 850 14.39 9.20 2.17
CA HIS A 850 13.43 8.81 3.20
C HIS A 850 12.42 7.79 2.68
N ARG A 851 11.82 8.04 1.50
CA ARG A 851 10.79 7.17 0.90
C ARG A 851 11.39 5.97 0.17
N ASN A 852 12.44 6.18 -0.63
CA ASN A 852 12.92 5.13 -1.55
C ASN A 852 14.15 4.39 -1.02
N GLY A 853 14.91 5.00 -0.11
CA GLY A 853 16.12 4.39 0.41
C GLY A 853 15.83 3.17 1.30
N PRO A 854 16.73 2.18 1.36
CA PRO A 854 16.63 1.05 2.30
C PRO A 854 16.62 1.51 3.77
N SER A 855 16.34 0.58 4.68
CA SER A 855 16.49 0.84 6.10
C SER A 855 17.96 1.12 6.43
N VAL A 856 18.22 1.94 7.47
CA VAL A 856 19.57 2.13 8.03
C VAL A 856 20.22 0.79 8.44
N LEU A 857 19.40 -0.22 8.76
CA LEU A 857 19.87 -1.55 9.12
C LEU A 857 20.28 -2.42 7.92
N THR A 858 19.78 -2.11 6.72
CA THR A 858 20.00 -2.93 5.50
C THR A 858 20.86 -2.24 4.45
N ILE A 859 21.06 -0.92 4.55
CA ILE A 859 21.95 -0.17 3.66
C ILE A 859 23.39 -0.67 3.79
N GLN A 860 24.10 -0.76 2.67
CA GLN A 860 25.51 -1.14 2.64
C GLN A 860 26.39 0.11 2.79
N PRO A 861 27.04 0.36 3.94
CA PRO A 861 27.71 1.64 4.19
C PRO A 861 28.91 1.89 3.25
N ARG A 862 29.63 0.82 2.88
CA ARG A 862 30.72 0.88 1.90
C ARG A 862 30.24 1.32 0.52
N HIS A 863 29.02 0.96 0.14
CA HIS A 863 28.44 1.38 -1.13
C HIS A 863 28.21 2.89 -1.15
N LEU A 864 27.64 3.45 -0.08
CA LEU A 864 27.48 4.91 0.08
C LEU A 864 28.82 5.65 0.02
N ALA A 865 29.85 5.14 0.71
CA ALA A 865 31.19 5.71 0.66
C ALA A 865 31.77 5.74 -0.76
N ARG A 866 31.53 4.68 -1.55
CA ARG A 866 31.96 4.63 -2.96
C ARG A 866 31.20 5.62 -3.82
N GLN A 867 29.88 5.68 -3.71
CA GLN A 867 29.04 6.63 -4.45
C GLN A 867 29.45 8.07 -4.16
N TRP A 868 29.77 8.38 -2.90
CA TRP A 868 30.31 9.68 -2.52
C TRP A 868 31.67 9.96 -3.18
N MET A 869 32.64 9.06 -3.02
CA MET A 869 34.01 9.31 -3.49
C MET A 869 34.14 9.31 -5.01
N LYS A 870 33.40 8.43 -5.69
CA LYS A 870 33.42 8.24 -7.13
C LYS A 870 31.99 8.05 -7.63
N PRO A 871 31.24 9.15 -7.80
CA PRO A 871 29.90 9.09 -8.38
C PRO A 871 29.91 8.47 -9.79
N ILE A 872 28.75 8.01 -10.25
CA ILE A 872 28.62 7.51 -11.62
C ILE A 872 28.86 8.66 -12.60
N ALA A 873 29.77 8.45 -13.55
CA ALA A 873 30.03 9.40 -14.63
C ALA A 873 28.75 9.66 -15.44
N GLY A 874 28.52 10.91 -15.84
CA GLY A 874 27.31 11.34 -16.54
C GLY A 874 26.16 11.82 -15.64
N LEU A 875 26.23 11.63 -14.31
CA LEU A 875 25.21 12.14 -13.38
C LEU A 875 25.40 13.62 -12.97
N GLN A 876 26.36 14.33 -13.59
CA GLN A 876 26.74 15.72 -13.25
C GLN A 876 27.15 15.91 -11.77
N LEU A 877 27.60 14.85 -11.13
CA LEU A 877 28.18 14.87 -9.78
C LEU A 877 29.71 15.01 -9.88
N ARG A 878 30.34 15.65 -8.89
CA ARG A 878 31.79 15.81 -8.83
C ARG A 878 32.41 14.70 -8.01
N ASP A 879 33.63 14.28 -8.34
CA ASP A 879 34.40 13.40 -7.46
C ASP A 879 34.66 14.12 -6.13
N HIS A 880 34.48 13.39 -5.01
CA HIS A 880 34.66 13.94 -3.68
C HIS A 880 35.87 13.32 -2.98
N LEU A 881 36.57 14.15 -2.21
CA LEU A 881 37.71 13.70 -1.43
C LEU A 881 37.26 12.73 -0.32
N PRO A 882 38.00 11.63 -0.10
CA PRO A 882 37.71 10.73 1.02
C PRO A 882 38.03 11.37 2.37
N SER A 883 37.47 10.80 3.43
CA SER A 883 38.11 10.88 4.74
C SER A 883 39.41 10.06 4.70
N THR A 884 40.44 10.51 5.39
CA THR A 884 41.71 9.78 5.53
C THR A 884 41.80 9.12 6.89
N LEU A 885 42.61 8.07 7.02
CA LEU A 885 43.02 7.57 8.34
C LEU A 885 44.21 8.42 8.81
N GLU A 886 44.09 9.06 9.97
CA GLU A 886 45.23 9.58 10.74
C GLU A 886 46.04 10.74 10.11
N ARG A 887 45.40 11.88 9.80
CA ARG A 887 46.16 13.15 9.83
C ARG A 887 46.54 13.46 11.28
N LYS A 888 47.84 13.72 11.54
CA LYS A 888 48.36 14.00 12.88
C LYS A 888 47.65 15.20 13.55
N ASP A 889 47.10 16.12 12.76
CA ASP A 889 46.45 17.36 13.21
C ASP A 889 44.94 17.40 12.89
N SER A 890 44.29 16.23 12.88
CA SER A 890 42.84 16.13 12.66
C SER A 890 42.06 16.45 13.93
N PHE A 891 41.15 17.42 13.87
CA PHE A 891 40.21 17.74 14.96
C PHE A 891 39.51 16.48 15.52
N MET A 892 39.03 15.60 14.66
CA MET A 892 38.34 14.37 15.08
C MET A 892 39.28 13.34 15.74
N LYS A 893 40.58 13.40 15.44
CA LYS A 893 41.60 12.59 16.12
C LYS A 893 41.83 13.13 17.54
N GLU A 894 41.97 14.44 17.70
CA GLU A 894 42.08 15.08 19.02
C GLU A 894 40.86 14.78 19.90
N VAL A 895 39.66 14.85 19.31
CA VAL A 895 38.41 14.49 19.98
C VAL A 895 38.39 13.01 20.38
N LYS A 896 38.76 12.09 19.48
CA LYS A 896 38.86 10.66 19.82
C LYS A 896 39.85 10.41 20.95
N ASP A 897 41.05 10.98 20.86
CA ASP A 897 42.09 10.80 21.88
C ASP A 897 41.63 11.35 23.23
N SER A 898 40.86 12.45 23.24
CA SER A 898 40.25 13.02 24.44
C SER A 898 39.16 12.12 25.05
N ILE A 899 38.29 11.54 24.20
CA ILE A 899 37.25 10.57 24.61
C ILE A 899 37.90 9.33 25.23
N MET A 900 38.92 8.76 24.58
CA MET A 900 39.61 7.53 25.04
C MET A 900 40.41 7.76 26.32
N LYS A 901 40.92 8.98 26.55
CA LYS A 901 41.62 9.36 27.79
C LYS A 901 40.66 9.73 28.94
N GLY A 902 39.35 9.67 28.74
CA GLY A 902 38.36 9.99 29.77
C GLY A 902 38.32 11.48 30.17
N VAL A 903 38.85 12.37 29.33
CA VAL A 903 38.93 13.81 29.63
C VAL A 903 37.59 14.47 29.28
N ASN A 904 36.69 14.56 30.26
CA ASN A 904 35.34 15.13 30.07
C ASN A 904 35.33 16.63 29.72
N MET A 905 36.38 17.40 30.02
CA MET A 905 36.39 18.85 29.79
C MET A 905 36.27 19.25 28.31
N LEU A 906 36.90 18.53 27.38
CA LEU A 906 36.84 18.86 25.94
C LEU A 906 35.45 18.58 25.36
N LEU A 907 34.77 17.55 25.87
CA LEU A 907 33.37 17.22 25.60
C LEU A 907 32.41 18.28 26.16
N VAL A 908 32.70 18.83 27.34
CA VAL A 908 31.94 19.94 27.96
C VAL A 908 32.14 21.25 27.19
N SER A 909 33.36 21.57 26.74
CA SER A 909 33.64 22.74 25.89
C SER A 909 33.00 22.61 24.50
N LEU A 910 33.00 21.42 23.91
CA LEU A 910 32.25 21.13 22.69
C LEU A 910 30.74 21.29 22.91
N HIS A 911 30.20 20.73 23.99
CA HIS A 911 28.79 20.90 24.35
C HIS A 911 28.41 22.38 24.56
N LEU A 912 29.26 23.17 25.23
CA LEU A 912 29.06 24.61 25.46
C LEU A 912 29.13 25.41 24.15
N PHE A 913 30.11 25.15 23.29
CA PHE A 913 30.24 25.81 21.99
C PHE A 913 29.02 25.55 21.10
N PHE A 914 28.49 24.32 21.10
CA PHE A 914 27.27 23.96 20.38
C PHE A 914 26.01 24.57 21.00
N PHE A 915 25.91 24.61 22.34
CA PHE A 915 24.81 25.29 23.03
C PHE A 915 24.76 26.78 22.67
N THR A 916 25.93 27.44 22.58
CA THR A 916 26.01 28.85 22.17
C THR A 916 25.71 29.07 20.68
N SER A 917 26.08 28.15 19.79
CA SER A 917 25.74 28.28 18.35
C SER A 917 24.26 28.00 18.04
N LEU A 918 23.61 27.14 18.84
CA LEU A 918 22.17 26.87 18.73
C LEU A 918 21.31 28.06 19.19
N PHE A 919 21.79 28.86 20.15
CA PHE A 919 21.09 30.05 20.62
C PHE A 919 21.33 31.30 19.76
N ASN A 920 22.48 31.42 19.10
CA ASN A 920 22.76 32.56 18.21
C ASN A 920 22.10 32.46 16.82
N GLY A 921 21.35 31.37 16.56
CA GLY A 921 20.58 31.16 15.33
C GLY A 921 19.06 31.22 15.52
N PHE A 922 18.57 31.67 16.67
CA PHE A 922 17.15 31.91 16.97
C PHE A 922 16.74 33.36 16.76
#